data_AF-A0A1Q8ZCY1-F1
#
_entry.id   AF-A0A1Q8ZCY1-F1
#
_cell.length_a   1.000
_cell.length_b   1.000
_cell.length_c   1.000
_cell.angle_alpha   90.00
_cell.angle_beta   90.00
_cell.angle_gamma   90.00
#
_symmetry.space_group_name_H-M   'P 1'
#
loop_
_entity.id
_entity.type
_entity.pdbx_description
1 polymer ?
#
loop_
_entity_poly.entity_id
_entity_poly.type
_entity_poly.pdbx_seq_one_letter_code
_entity_poly.pdbx_strand_id
1 'polypeptide(L)'
;MVDPTYRQYSCLQSNPLGCRQLQQGNSRDPGAKYCATCNFPSLLNLKAEIQGNRGVYEVDQFLGTRGAGRLYQGWLLPDRNPIVIREYLLPTRTFNAQETRQRRQLFAQMSTLKLSDGRVQDFRLLMPDEAISDRQEERCYLITAGNLNALPTLRSHLQHQGAMTGNQIRRVLHQVLQTLEFLHSQKFSLPNGQLKQGMTHSNLSLDTLLLRQKETEQLASSTTQSRFTDENFLIYLCDLALWENLFHSPTESFQDATVLQELVALGQVGFYLLVGSDRDPEGEALYPKDGKYWAGVSPAFKDFLLSLMGLEQPFVSAEAARQALLRLPPEPSTAIGSLPVQVKRGEKRPKLPFPWRKLLLLLLTIPLLGLLFWWLSTVLRPKATARSSTLLCCAQEVTGVPKGKFIYTGVEKSTWSIVLEQKNLVERGKRLDNALQELQPELELRYRPQVSIQQAFEQVRSGRVEFLVTGLAEQAAIDLKAEPFAYDGLVVFVAFSYSQRDRGLPRFLSGQITFEQLRRLYTGEVQNWRDLGGPDLPVKLYIPPEIEAISVFEERVLQSEDRIRRFRELQNRLIATQPTFDTLRQVIRDFEQDQVGSIAFGTLSQVFGQCSVYPLALIRDRDSNPEQALIENSGEPISPMTDLCDAKGSYDRNVEAFQTNRYPLAYPLAVVYLRDNRRLPVGHKFAEILQTLEAQKLLSQTGLVPLQPLPKN
;
A
#
# COMPACT_ATOMS: atom_id res chain seq x y z
N MET A 1 -33.19 -6.01 0.85
CA MET A 1 -34.38 -5.58 1.63
C MET A 1 -34.41 -4.06 1.68
N VAL A 2 -35.60 -3.47 1.77
CA VAL A 2 -35.76 -2.03 2.01
C VAL A 2 -35.19 -1.71 3.39
N ASP A 3 -34.22 -0.81 3.45
CA ASP A 3 -33.81 -0.23 4.74
C ASP A 3 -35.08 0.37 5.39
N PRO A 4 -35.51 -0.12 6.56
CA PRO A 4 -36.72 0.37 7.23
C PRO A 4 -36.74 1.89 7.38
N THR A 5 -35.56 2.52 7.44
CA THR A 5 -35.34 3.96 7.58
C THR A 5 -36.03 4.80 6.49
N TYR A 6 -36.14 4.31 5.26
CA TYR A 6 -36.64 5.11 4.12
C TYR A 6 -37.97 4.62 3.55
N ARG A 7 -38.72 3.78 4.27
CA ARG A 7 -40.03 3.25 3.83
C ARG A 7 -41.06 4.32 3.48
N GLN A 8 -40.90 5.54 4.00
CA GLN A 8 -41.78 6.69 3.73
C GLN A 8 -41.59 7.29 2.33
N TYR A 9 -40.56 6.87 1.59
CA TYR A 9 -40.32 7.28 0.21
C TYR A 9 -40.82 6.20 -0.75
N SER A 10 -41.80 6.55 -1.59
CA SER A 10 -42.37 5.66 -2.61
C SER A 10 -41.39 5.41 -3.76
N CYS A 11 -40.33 4.65 -3.50
CA CYS A 11 -39.31 4.28 -4.49
C CYS A 11 -39.71 3.01 -5.25
N LEU A 12 -39.66 3.06 -6.59
CA LEU A 12 -39.98 1.92 -7.45
C LEU A 12 -39.03 0.73 -7.28
N GLN A 13 -37.79 0.97 -6.82
CA GLN A 13 -36.80 -0.07 -6.53
C GLN A 13 -36.76 -0.48 -5.05
N SER A 14 -37.74 -0.01 -4.28
CA SER A 14 -37.92 -0.27 -2.85
C SER A 14 -36.80 0.27 -1.93
N ASN A 15 -35.55 0.43 -2.40
CA ASN A 15 -34.47 1.12 -1.68
C ASN A 15 -34.06 2.41 -2.40
N PRO A 16 -34.37 3.59 -1.84
CA PRO A 16 -34.04 4.86 -2.48
C PRO A 16 -32.55 5.25 -2.38
N LEU A 17 -31.75 4.66 -1.49
CA LEU A 17 -30.32 5.01 -1.35
C LEU A 17 -29.52 4.74 -2.63
N GLY A 18 -29.74 3.59 -3.27
CA GLY A 18 -28.99 3.12 -4.43
C GLY A 18 -29.79 3.06 -5.73
N CYS A 19 -30.94 3.73 -5.79
CA CYS A 19 -31.88 3.59 -6.91
C CYS A 19 -31.24 3.96 -8.25
N ARG A 20 -31.36 3.09 -9.26
CA ARG A 20 -30.82 3.32 -10.62
C ARG A 20 -31.39 4.57 -11.29
N GLN A 21 -32.62 4.98 -10.94
CA GLN A 21 -33.20 6.21 -11.47
C GLN A 21 -32.48 7.47 -10.96
N LEU A 22 -31.91 7.43 -9.75
CA LEU A 22 -31.07 8.53 -9.26
C LEU A 22 -29.76 8.62 -10.05
N GLN A 23 -29.15 7.48 -10.37
CA GLN A 23 -27.94 7.43 -11.21
C GLN A 23 -28.21 7.98 -12.62
N GLN A 24 -29.31 7.56 -13.25
CA GLN A 24 -29.71 8.03 -14.58
C GLN A 24 -30.17 9.50 -14.59
N GLY A 25 -30.86 9.93 -13.53
CA GLY A 25 -31.30 11.32 -13.35
C GLY A 25 -30.12 12.27 -13.22
N ASN A 26 -29.10 11.90 -12.46
CA ASN A 26 -27.89 12.72 -12.30
C ASN A 26 -27.11 12.89 -13.62
N SER A 27 -27.17 11.90 -14.52
CA SER A 27 -26.60 12.03 -15.87
C SER A 27 -27.39 12.95 -16.80
N ARG A 28 -28.68 13.18 -16.54
CA ARG A 28 -29.56 14.02 -17.37
C ARG A 28 -29.66 15.46 -16.88
N ASP A 29 -29.68 15.64 -15.57
CA ASP A 29 -29.67 16.94 -14.91
C ASP A 29 -28.74 16.88 -13.69
N PRO A 30 -27.44 17.21 -13.86
CA PRO A 30 -26.49 17.27 -12.76
C PRO A 30 -26.87 18.30 -11.68
N GLY A 31 -27.78 19.25 -11.94
CA GLY A 31 -28.18 20.25 -10.95
C GLY A 31 -29.24 19.76 -9.96
N ALA A 32 -29.88 18.61 -10.22
CA ALA A 32 -31.03 18.16 -9.46
C ALA A 32 -30.65 17.74 -8.03
N LYS A 33 -31.20 18.41 -7.01
CA LYS A 33 -30.98 18.08 -5.58
C LYS A 33 -31.84 16.92 -5.06
N TYR A 34 -32.93 16.60 -5.76
CA TYR A 34 -33.91 15.57 -5.35
C TYR A 34 -34.38 14.74 -6.54
N CYS A 35 -34.80 13.50 -6.28
CA CYS A 35 -35.44 12.64 -7.25
C CYS A 35 -36.78 13.24 -7.71
N ALA A 36 -36.97 13.38 -9.03
CA ALA A 36 -38.22 13.88 -9.59
C ALA A 36 -39.45 13.00 -9.26
N THR A 37 -39.25 11.72 -8.95
CA THR A 37 -40.35 10.77 -8.70
C THR A 37 -40.72 10.66 -7.22
N CYS A 38 -39.75 10.39 -6.34
CA CYS A 38 -40.02 10.15 -4.92
C CYS A 38 -39.55 11.28 -3.99
N ASN A 39 -38.93 12.34 -4.53
CA ASN A 39 -38.35 13.45 -3.77
C ASN A 39 -37.25 13.05 -2.75
N PHE A 40 -36.61 11.91 -2.96
CA PHE A 40 -35.45 11.48 -2.16
C PHE A 40 -34.18 12.24 -2.61
N PRO A 41 -33.23 12.58 -1.71
CA PRO A 41 -32.01 13.30 -2.10
C PRO A 41 -31.22 12.61 -3.22
N SER A 42 -30.76 13.40 -4.19
CA SER A 42 -29.95 12.93 -5.33
C SER A 42 -28.54 12.51 -4.91
N LEU A 43 -27.81 11.87 -5.83
CA LEU A 43 -26.39 11.54 -5.64
C LEU A 43 -25.53 12.80 -5.72
N LEU A 44 -24.34 12.75 -5.12
CA LEU A 44 -23.36 13.82 -5.32
C LEU A 44 -22.95 13.90 -6.79
N ASN A 45 -22.69 15.12 -7.25
CA ASN A 45 -22.16 15.36 -8.59
C ASN A 45 -20.69 14.97 -8.67
N LEU A 46 -20.28 14.52 -9.86
CA LEU A 46 -18.86 14.38 -10.14
C LEU A 46 -18.23 15.78 -10.12
N LYS A 47 -17.05 15.89 -9.53
CA LYS A 47 -16.35 17.15 -9.23
C LYS A 47 -17.07 18.05 -8.22
N ALA A 48 -18.06 17.54 -7.50
CA ALA A 48 -18.56 18.24 -6.32
C ALA A 48 -17.45 18.36 -5.28
N GLU A 49 -17.33 19.53 -4.67
CA GLU A 49 -16.38 19.81 -3.61
C GLU A 49 -17.07 19.77 -2.25
N ILE A 50 -16.48 19.02 -1.32
CA ILE A 50 -16.88 18.96 0.08
C ILE A 50 -15.79 19.65 0.91
N GLN A 51 -16.19 20.67 1.65
CA GLN A 51 -15.30 21.44 2.50
C GLN A 51 -15.13 20.73 3.86
N GLY A 52 -13.91 20.28 4.17
CA GLY A 52 -13.54 19.77 5.49
C GLY A 52 -12.45 20.60 6.17
N ASN A 53 -12.08 20.18 7.37
CA ASN A 53 -11.03 20.81 8.18
C ASN A 53 -9.62 20.46 7.69
N ARG A 54 -9.45 19.31 7.01
CA ARG A 54 -8.15 18.90 6.46
C ARG A 54 -7.92 19.36 5.01
N GLY A 55 -8.93 19.94 4.36
CA GLY A 55 -8.86 20.42 2.99
C GLY A 55 -10.18 20.26 2.23
N VAL A 56 -10.08 20.34 0.91
CA VAL A 56 -11.22 20.21 0.00
C VAL A 56 -11.23 18.82 -0.61
N TYR A 57 -12.37 18.12 -0.50
CA TYR A 57 -12.54 16.79 -1.06
C TYR A 57 -13.37 16.86 -2.34
N GLU A 58 -12.81 16.39 -3.44
CA GLU A 58 -13.48 16.32 -4.74
C GLU A 58 -14.07 14.92 -4.96
N VAL A 59 -15.34 14.84 -5.35
CA VAL A 59 -16.02 13.59 -5.73
C VAL A 59 -15.58 13.16 -7.12
N ASP A 60 -15.18 11.90 -7.30
CA ASP A 60 -14.71 11.37 -8.57
C ASP A 60 -15.63 10.30 -9.18
N GLN A 61 -16.08 9.35 -8.36
CA GLN A 61 -16.92 8.24 -8.84
C GLN A 61 -17.86 7.72 -7.74
N PHE A 62 -19.10 7.39 -8.10
CA PHE A 62 -20.01 6.63 -7.22
C PHE A 62 -19.68 5.13 -7.24
N LEU A 63 -19.47 4.54 -6.07
CA LEU A 63 -19.09 3.13 -5.91
C LEU A 63 -20.27 2.22 -5.58
N GLY A 64 -21.28 2.74 -4.88
CA GLY A 64 -22.45 1.96 -4.47
C GLY A 64 -23.01 2.38 -3.12
N THR A 65 -23.75 1.48 -2.50
CA THR A 65 -24.35 1.68 -1.17
C THR A 65 -23.93 0.56 -0.22
N ARG A 66 -23.68 0.89 1.04
CA ARG A 66 -23.39 -0.08 2.10
C ARG A 66 -23.98 0.44 3.40
N GLY A 67 -24.72 -0.40 4.12
CA GLY A 67 -25.52 0.05 5.27
C GLY A 67 -26.44 1.21 4.91
N ALA A 68 -26.48 2.24 5.76
CA ALA A 68 -27.23 3.47 5.53
C ALA A 68 -26.47 4.49 4.63
N GLY A 69 -25.25 4.15 4.19
CA GLY A 69 -24.35 5.05 3.49
C GLY A 69 -24.26 4.83 1.98
N ARG A 70 -23.96 5.92 1.26
CA ARG A 70 -23.52 5.92 -0.14
C ARG A 70 -22.01 6.08 -0.20
N LEU A 71 -21.34 5.28 -1.02
CA LEU A 71 -19.89 5.27 -1.16
C LEU A 71 -19.47 5.94 -2.46
N TYR A 72 -18.47 6.81 -2.38
CA TYR A 72 -17.84 7.47 -3.50
C TYR A 72 -16.32 7.39 -3.39
N GLN A 73 -15.64 7.27 -4.52
CA GLN A 73 -14.22 7.54 -4.65
C GLN A 73 -14.03 9.05 -4.84
N GLY A 74 -12.97 9.62 -4.27
CA GLY A 74 -12.63 11.02 -4.43
C GLY A 74 -11.16 11.31 -4.27
N TRP A 75 -10.84 12.61 -4.25
CA TRP A 75 -9.50 13.16 -4.12
C TRP A 75 -9.47 14.24 -3.05
N LEU A 76 -8.46 14.22 -2.16
CA LEU A 76 -8.13 15.37 -1.31
C LEU A 76 -7.24 16.34 -2.10
N LEU A 77 -7.70 17.57 -2.30
CA LEU A 77 -7.00 18.63 -3.03
C LEU A 77 -6.04 19.42 -2.10
N PRO A 78 -4.94 19.99 -2.64
CA PRO A 78 -4.54 19.99 -4.06
C PRO A 78 -3.73 18.76 -4.50
N ASP A 79 -3.15 18.00 -3.56
CA ASP A 79 -2.19 16.91 -3.84
C ASP A 79 -2.81 15.71 -4.57
N ARG A 80 -4.15 15.66 -4.64
CA ARG A 80 -4.96 14.55 -5.20
C ARG A 80 -4.64 13.22 -4.53
N ASN A 81 -4.59 13.23 -3.19
CA ASN A 81 -4.51 11.99 -2.43
C ASN A 81 -5.85 11.23 -2.56
N PRO A 82 -5.84 9.91 -2.89
CA PRO A 82 -7.07 9.15 -3.04
C PRO A 82 -7.76 8.98 -1.68
N ILE A 83 -9.09 9.14 -1.67
CA ILE A 83 -9.94 9.00 -0.49
C ILE A 83 -11.25 8.31 -0.86
N VAL A 84 -11.89 7.70 0.14
CA VAL A 84 -13.28 7.22 0.03
C VAL A 84 -14.18 8.12 0.87
N ILE A 85 -15.26 8.58 0.24
CA ILE A 85 -16.31 9.41 0.85
C ILE A 85 -17.50 8.50 1.12
N ARG A 86 -17.91 8.42 2.39
CA ARG A 86 -19.17 7.79 2.78
C ARG A 86 -20.18 8.87 3.15
N GLU A 87 -21.20 9.01 2.33
CA GLU A 87 -22.30 9.95 2.50
C GLU A 87 -23.45 9.32 3.28
N TYR A 88 -23.96 10.05 4.26
CA TYR A 88 -25.19 9.77 4.96
C TYR A 88 -26.20 10.90 4.77
N LEU A 89 -27.47 10.52 4.77
CA LEU A 89 -28.58 11.43 4.47
C LEU A 89 -29.52 11.55 5.68
N LEU A 90 -29.97 12.78 5.93
CA LEU A 90 -30.98 13.09 6.95
C LEU A 90 -32.24 13.68 6.28
N PRO A 91 -32.97 12.89 5.48
CA PRO A 91 -34.08 13.39 4.70
C PRO A 91 -35.29 13.76 5.57
N THR A 92 -35.96 14.87 5.23
CA THR A 92 -36.95 15.54 6.09
C THR A 92 -38.24 14.76 6.38
N ARG A 93 -38.57 13.72 5.59
CA ARG A 93 -39.70 12.83 5.90
C ARG A 93 -39.35 11.88 7.04
N THR A 94 -38.09 11.45 7.12
CA THR A 94 -37.62 10.52 8.16
C THR A 94 -37.18 11.26 9.43
N PHE A 95 -36.51 12.41 9.29
CA PHE A 95 -35.94 13.16 10.41
C PHE A 95 -36.53 14.55 10.51
N ASN A 96 -36.99 14.93 11.71
CA ASN A 96 -37.44 16.29 11.96
C ASN A 96 -36.27 17.25 12.16
N ALA A 97 -36.53 18.56 12.14
CA ALA A 97 -35.47 19.58 12.19
C ALA A 97 -34.62 19.53 13.47
N GLN A 98 -35.20 19.16 14.62
CA GLN A 98 -34.46 19.04 15.87
C GLN A 98 -33.56 17.80 15.86
N GLU A 99 -34.09 16.68 15.43
CA GLU A 99 -33.38 15.40 15.26
C GLU A 99 -32.19 15.55 14.30
N THR A 100 -32.40 16.23 13.18
CA THR A 100 -31.36 16.49 12.18
C THR A 100 -30.23 17.31 12.79
N ARG A 101 -30.53 18.42 13.50
CA ARG A 101 -29.50 19.23 14.17
C ARG A 101 -28.70 18.43 15.20
N GLN A 102 -29.39 17.66 16.05
CA GLN A 102 -28.75 16.86 17.09
C GLN A 102 -27.81 15.79 16.48
N ARG A 103 -28.27 15.06 15.48
CA ARG A 103 -27.47 14.03 14.78
C ARG A 103 -26.26 14.64 14.09
N ARG A 104 -26.45 15.77 13.40
CA ARG A 104 -25.36 16.49 12.73
C ARG A 104 -24.29 16.97 13.71
N GLN A 105 -24.69 17.46 14.89
CA GLN A 105 -23.77 17.89 15.93
C GLN A 105 -23.01 16.70 16.53
N LEU A 106 -23.71 15.60 16.83
CA LEU A 106 -23.09 14.37 17.32
C LEU A 106 -22.12 13.78 16.30
N PHE A 107 -22.52 13.72 15.02
CA PHE A 107 -21.69 13.18 13.94
C PHE A 107 -20.39 13.97 13.75
N ALA A 108 -20.45 15.30 13.75
CA ALA A 108 -19.27 16.16 13.65
C ALA A 108 -18.27 15.96 14.81
N GLN A 109 -18.74 15.43 15.95
CA GLN A 109 -17.92 15.11 17.12
C GLN A 109 -17.40 13.66 17.11
N MET A 110 -17.59 12.88 16.04
CA MET A 110 -17.22 11.45 15.99
C MET A 110 -16.11 11.12 14.98
N SER A 111 -15.27 12.09 14.63
CA SER A 111 -14.29 11.96 13.53
C SER A 111 -13.15 10.97 13.77
N THR A 112 -12.72 10.69 15.01
CA THR A 112 -11.61 9.75 15.26
C THR A 112 -11.67 9.11 16.65
N LEU A 113 -11.73 7.77 16.73
CA LEU A 113 -11.42 7.02 17.96
C LEU A 113 -9.91 6.97 18.14
N LYS A 114 -9.41 7.43 19.29
CA LYS A 114 -8.00 7.31 19.66
C LYS A 114 -7.86 6.38 20.85
N LEU A 115 -6.77 5.62 20.90
CA LEU A 115 -6.40 4.95 22.15
C LEU A 115 -6.07 6.00 23.21
N SER A 116 -6.55 5.77 24.42
CA SER A 116 -6.35 6.70 25.54
C SER A 116 -4.89 6.86 25.97
N ASP A 117 -4.04 5.90 25.61
CA ASP A 117 -2.59 5.93 25.86
C ASP A 117 -1.79 6.50 24.67
N GLY A 118 -2.47 6.99 23.63
CA GLY A 118 -1.82 7.60 22.45
C GLY A 118 -1.17 6.61 21.49
N ARG A 119 -1.26 5.29 21.73
CA ARG A 119 -0.74 4.31 20.77
C ARG A 119 -1.53 4.39 19.44
N VAL A 120 -0.80 4.29 18.34
CA VAL A 120 -1.37 4.11 16.99
C VAL A 120 -1.00 2.69 16.56
N GLN A 121 -2.01 1.85 16.38
CA GLN A 121 -1.87 0.42 16.05
C GLN A 121 -2.81 0.08 14.89
N ASP A 122 -2.41 -0.84 14.02
CA ASP A 122 -3.23 -1.30 12.88
C ASP A 122 -4.11 -2.49 13.28
N PHE A 123 -5.24 -2.19 13.92
CA PHE A 123 -6.23 -3.19 14.32
C PHE A 123 -7.18 -3.61 13.21
N ARG A 124 -6.84 -3.33 11.95
CA ARG A 124 -7.67 -3.65 10.78
C ARG A 124 -9.12 -3.18 10.96
N LEU A 125 -9.30 -2.09 11.70
CA LEU A 125 -10.55 -1.35 11.77
C LEU A 125 -10.37 -0.10 10.94
N LEU A 126 -11.26 0.10 9.98
CA LEU A 126 -11.25 1.32 9.18
C LEU A 126 -11.79 2.47 10.00
N MET A 127 -10.85 3.33 10.40
CA MET A 127 -11.11 4.56 11.11
C MET A 127 -11.23 5.71 10.11
N PRO A 128 -12.29 6.52 10.16
CA PRO A 128 -12.36 7.72 9.35
C PRO A 128 -11.28 8.72 9.79
N ASP A 129 -10.75 9.46 8.83
CA ASP A 129 -9.88 10.60 9.04
C ASP A 129 -10.65 11.84 9.48
N GLU A 130 -11.87 11.96 8.99
CA GLU A 130 -12.72 13.11 9.23
C GLU A 130 -14.21 12.74 9.19
N ALA A 131 -15.01 13.42 10.02
CA ALA A 131 -16.47 13.41 9.99
C ALA A 131 -16.96 14.83 9.74
N ILE A 132 -17.64 15.05 8.62
CA ILE A 132 -18.04 16.36 8.11
C ILE A 132 -19.56 16.46 8.13
N SER A 133 -20.09 17.54 8.69
CA SER A 133 -21.51 17.87 8.66
C SER A 133 -21.72 19.03 7.70
N ASP A 134 -22.44 18.81 6.60
CA ASP A 134 -22.55 19.77 5.50
C ASP A 134 -23.32 21.02 5.90
N ARG A 135 -22.71 22.21 5.86
CA ARG A 135 -23.35 23.44 6.36
C ARG A 135 -24.61 23.85 5.59
N GLN A 136 -24.77 23.39 4.34
CA GLN A 136 -25.84 23.84 3.45
C GLN A 136 -26.88 22.75 3.18
N GLU A 137 -26.50 21.48 3.29
CA GLU A 137 -27.38 20.34 2.99
C GLU A 137 -27.57 19.44 4.22
N GLU A 138 -28.64 18.66 4.24
CA GLU A 138 -28.88 17.66 5.30
C GLU A 138 -28.13 16.36 5.01
N ARG A 139 -26.81 16.52 4.86
CA ARG A 139 -25.84 15.47 4.53
C ARG A 139 -24.68 15.46 5.52
N CYS A 140 -24.13 14.27 5.72
CA CYS A 140 -22.96 14.04 6.55
C CYS A 140 -21.98 13.13 5.80
N TYR A 141 -20.69 13.36 5.96
CA TYR A 141 -19.65 12.63 5.23
C TYR A 141 -18.60 12.07 6.19
N LEU A 142 -18.33 10.77 6.11
CA LEU A 142 -17.10 10.18 6.66
C LEU A 142 -16.06 10.07 5.56
N ILE A 143 -14.87 10.56 5.83
CA ILE A 143 -13.73 10.49 4.90
C ILE A 143 -12.75 9.44 5.40
N THR A 144 -12.28 8.56 4.51
CA THR A 144 -11.22 7.58 4.80
C THR A 144 -10.10 7.73 3.78
N ALA A 145 -8.85 7.84 4.23
CA ALA A 145 -7.70 7.89 3.34
C ALA A 145 -7.47 6.57 2.57
N GLY A 146 -6.98 6.72 1.34
CA GLY A 146 -6.73 5.62 0.43
C GLY A 146 -8.01 4.96 -0.05
N ASN A 147 -7.89 3.70 -0.48
CA ASN A 147 -8.98 2.95 -1.12
C ASN A 147 -9.46 1.76 -0.28
N LEU A 148 -9.04 1.65 0.98
CA LEU A 148 -9.38 0.49 1.83
C LEU A 148 -10.89 0.36 2.04
N ASN A 149 -11.60 1.49 2.16
CA ASN A 149 -13.04 1.47 2.41
C ASN A 149 -13.87 1.13 1.14
N ALA A 150 -13.22 1.08 -0.02
CA ALA A 150 -13.79 0.67 -1.31
C ALA A 150 -13.52 -0.81 -1.64
N LEU A 151 -12.82 -1.55 -0.76
CA LEU A 151 -12.55 -2.97 -0.96
C LEU A 151 -13.85 -3.80 -1.00
N PRO A 152 -13.86 -4.96 -1.71
CA PRO A 152 -15.01 -5.85 -1.75
C PRO A 152 -15.32 -6.41 -0.36
N THR A 153 -16.60 -6.53 -0.03
CA THR A 153 -17.08 -7.15 1.22
C THR A 153 -17.01 -8.67 1.14
N LEU A 154 -17.04 -9.37 2.28
CA LEU A 154 -17.20 -10.83 2.31
C LEU A 154 -18.52 -11.28 1.66
N ARG A 155 -19.59 -10.47 1.73
CA ARG A 155 -20.82 -10.72 0.96
C ARG A 155 -20.53 -10.72 -0.54
N SER A 156 -19.81 -9.70 -1.02
CA SER A 156 -19.44 -9.61 -2.44
C SER A 156 -18.58 -10.81 -2.84
N HIS A 157 -17.62 -11.21 -2.00
CA HIS A 157 -16.83 -12.42 -2.22
C HIS A 157 -17.71 -13.67 -2.34
N LEU A 158 -18.60 -13.93 -1.39
CA LEU A 158 -19.52 -15.08 -1.44
C LEU A 158 -20.35 -15.11 -2.73
N GLN A 159 -20.84 -13.96 -3.18
CA GLN A 159 -21.65 -13.86 -4.40
C GLN A 159 -20.87 -14.18 -5.68
N HIS A 160 -19.55 -13.92 -5.71
CA HIS A 160 -18.72 -14.09 -6.91
C HIS A 160 -17.86 -15.36 -6.88
N GLN A 161 -17.41 -15.79 -5.70
CA GLN A 161 -16.46 -16.90 -5.52
C GLN A 161 -17.05 -18.11 -4.77
N GLY A 162 -18.18 -17.94 -4.08
CA GLY A 162 -18.84 -19.02 -3.33
C GLY A 162 -18.24 -19.26 -1.95
N ALA A 163 -18.40 -20.49 -1.45
CA ALA A 163 -17.97 -20.90 -0.11
C ALA A 163 -16.44 -20.85 0.08
N MET A 164 -16.02 -20.63 1.33
CA MET A 164 -14.63 -20.69 1.76
C MET A 164 -14.28 -22.05 2.37
N THR A 165 -13.01 -22.45 2.27
CA THR A 165 -12.51 -23.66 2.94
C THR A 165 -12.43 -23.47 4.46
N GLY A 166 -12.38 -24.57 5.21
CA GLY A 166 -12.20 -24.51 6.67
C GLY A 166 -10.97 -23.70 7.09
N ASN A 167 -9.84 -23.84 6.39
CA ASN A 167 -8.63 -23.06 6.66
C ASN A 167 -8.81 -21.56 6.38
N GLN A 168 -9.49 -21.19 5.30
CA GLN A 168 -9.82 -19.80 4.98
C GLN A 168 -10.72 -19.18 6.05
N ILE A 169 -11.74 -19.91 6.49
CA ILE A 169 -12.66 -19.45 7.54
C ILE A 169 -11.90 -19.29 8.86
N ARG A 170 -11.06 -20.25 9.25
CA ARG A 170 -10.20 -20.11 10.44
C ARG A 170 -9.34 -18.85 10.37
N ARG A 171 -8.81 -18.51 9.19
CA ARG A 171 -8.06 -17.27 9.00
C ARG A 171 -8.93 -16.02 9.12
N VAL A 172 -10.13 -16.00 8.53
CA VAL A 172 -11.10 -14.91 8.71
C VAL A 172 -11.40 -14.71 10.19
N LEU A 173 -11.79 -15.79 10.89
CA LEU A 173 -12.13 -15.75 12.31
C LEU A 173 -10.96 -15.29 13.17
N HIS A 174 -9.75 -15.78 12.91
CA HIS A 174 -8.55 -15.35 13.64
C HIS A 174 -8.30 -13.85 13.49
N GLN A 175 -8.45 -13.32 12.28
CA GLN A 175 -8.25 -11.89 12.02
C GLN A 175 -9.33 -11.02 12.66
N VAL A 176 -10.60 -11.40 12.54
CA VAL A 176 -11.70 -10.63 13.13
C VAL A 176 -11.66 -10.71 14.66
N LEU A 177 -11.42 -11.90 15.24
CA LEU A 177 -11.29 -12.07 16.69
C LEU A 177 -10.15 -11.23 17.28
N GLN A 178 -9.01 -11.11 16.57
CA GLN A 178 -7.93 -10.22 17.00
C GLN A 178 -8.35 -8.75 17.07
N THR A 179 -9.16 -8.29 16.11
CA THR A 179 -9.69 -6.93 16.10
C THR A 179 -10.74 -6.74 17.21
N LEU A 180 -11.60 -7.74 17.44
CA LEU A 180 -12.59 -7.70 18.51
C LEU A 180 -11.95 -7.76 19.91
N GLU A 181 -10.94 -8.61 20.11
CA GLU A 181 -10.13 -8.67 21.34
C GLU A 181 -9.59 -7.28 21.70
N PHE A 182 -9.09 -6.56 20.70
CA PHE A 182 -8.63 -5.18 20.86
C PHE A 182 -9.80 -4.25 21.21
N LEU A 183 -10.89 -4.25 20.44
CA LEU A 183 -12.04 -3.38 20.69
C LEU A 183 -12.64 -3.60 22.10
N HIS A 184 -12.73 -4.85 22.56
CA HIS A 184 -13.34 -5.20 23.85
C HIS A 184 -12.44 -4.84 25.05
N SER A 185 -11.12 -4.90 24.89
CA SER A 185 -10.17 -4.76 26.00
C SER A 185 -9.58 -3.36 26.14
N GLN A 186 -9.45 -2.62 25.05
CA GLN A 186 -8.74 -1.34 25.06
C GLN A 186 -9.58 -0.18 25.58
N LYS A 187 -8.90 0.87 26.04
CA LYS A 187 -9.51 2.11 26.52
C LYS A 187 -9.39 3.18 25.45
N PHE A 188 -10.53 3.70 25.00
CA PHE A 188 -10.63 4.68 23.93
C PHE A 188 -10.93 6.07 24.49
N SER A 189 -10.28 7.08 23.92
CA SER A 189 -10.70 8.47 24.04
C SER A 189 -11.62 8.82 22.88
N LEU A 190 -12.82 9.25 23.21
CA LEU A 190 -13.76 9.85 22.27
C LEU A 190 -13.34 11.30 21.98
N PRO A 191 -13.72 11.88 20.83
CA PRO A 191 -13.33 13.25 20.49
C PRO A 191 -13.88 14.32 21.46
N ASN A 192 -14.94 14.01 22.20
CA ASN A 192 -15.47 14.85 23.27
C ASN A 192 -14.65 14.78 24.58
N GLY A 193 -13.52 14.07 24.58
CA GLY A 193 -12.63 13.88 25.73
C GLY A 193 -13.09 12.79 26.72
N GLN A 194 -14.23 12.15 26.48
CA GLN A 194 -14.69 11.05 27.34
C GLN A 194 -13.87 9.79 27.09
N LEU A 195 -13.56 9.09 28.17
CA LEU A 195 -12.87 7.80 28.13
C LEU A 195 -13.89 6.66 28.18
N LYS A 196 -13.89 5.77 27.19
CA LYS A 196 -14.72 4.56 27.14
C LYS A 196 -13.82 3.32 27.28
N GLN A 197 -14.08 2.51 28.31
CA GLN A 197 -13.40 1.24 28.51
C GLN A 197 -14.11 0.16 27.69
N GLY A 198 -13.42 -0.39 26.69
CA GLY A 198 -13.99 -1.37 25.78
C GLY A 198 -15.12 -0.82 24.91
N MET A 199 -15.27 -1.35 23.71
CA MET A 199 -16.43 -1.12 22.86
C MET A 199 -16.67 -2.33 21.96
N THR A 200 -17.90 -2.54 21.55
CA THR A 200 -18.24 -3.53 20.53
C THR A 200 -18.35 -2.88 19.16
N HIS A 201 -18.12 -3.63 18.09
CA HIS A 201 -18.38 -3.19 16.72
C HIS A 201 -19.88 -2.93 16.49
N SER A 202 -20.74 -3.77 17.07
CA SER A 202 -22.21 -3.69 17.08
C SER A 202 -22.91 -3.70 15.71
N ASN A 203 -22.16 -3.87 14.63
CA ASN A 203 -22.68 -3.96 13.25
C ASN A 203 -21.95 -5.04 12.43
N LEU A 204 -21.51 -6.12 13.08
CA LEU A 204 -20.67 -7.14 12.45
C LEU A 204 -21.49 -8.03 11.51
N SER A 205 -21.11 -8.11 10.22
CA SER A 205 -21.81 -8.91 9.20
C SER A 205 -20.90 -9.18 7.99
N LEU A 206 -21.39 -9.94 7.01
CA LEU A 206 -20.70 -10.14 5.73
C LEU A 206 -20.47 -8.83 4.95
N ASP A 207 -21.27 -7.79 5.21
CA ASP A 207 -21.19 -6.50 4.54
C ASP A 207 -20.19 -5.55 5.20
N THR A 208 -19.87 -5.75 6.48
CA THR A 208 -18.97 -4.88 7.25
C THR A 208 -17.56 -5.46 7.42
N LEU A 209 -17.29 -6.59 6.74
CA LEU A 209 -15.99 -7.21 6.64
C LEU A 209 -15.46 -7.10 5.21
N LEU A 210 -14.41 -6.31 5.03
CA LEU A 210 -13.78 -6.06 3.75
C LEU A 210 -12.59 -7.00 3.52
N LEU A 211 -12.48 -7.51 2.31
CA LEU A 211 -11.45 -8.45 1.90
C LEU A 211 -10.38 -7.74 1.07
N ARG A 212 -9.14 -7.78 1.54
CA ARG A 212 -7.96 -7.37 0.76
C ARG A 212 -7.16 -8.61 0.37
N GLN A 213 -6.97 -8.83 -0.92
CA GLN A 213 -6.09 -9.87 -1.45
C GLN A 213 -4.75 -9.26 -1.86
N LYS A 214 -3.62 -9.97 -1.66
CA LYS A 214 -2.33 -9.59 -2.24
C LYS A 214 -2.40 -9.90 -3.74
N GLU A 215 -2.34 -8.88 -4.59
CA GLU A 215 -2.09 -9.08 -6.00
C GLU A 215 -0.72 -9.74 -6.11
N THR A 216 -0.70 -10.98 -6.58
CA THR A 216 0.56 -11.64 -6.91
C THR A 216 0.91 -11.15 -8.30
N GLU A 217 1.83 -10.18 -8.42
CA GLU A 217 2.50 -9.89 -9.68
C GLU A 217 3.39 -11.08 -10.04
N GLN A 218 2.77 -12.18 -10.45
CA GLN A 218 3.46 -13.24 -11.17
C GLN A 218 3.31 -12.92 -12.65
N LEU A 219 4.46 -12.61 -13.26
CA LEU A 219 4.78 -12.61 -14.69
C LEU A 219 3.56 -12.68 -15.61
N ALA A 220 3.37 -11.64 -16.40
CA ALA A 220 2.40 -11.52 -17.50
C ALA A 220 2.65 -12.51 -18.67
N SER A 221 2.90 -13.78 -18.39
CA SER A 221 3.09 -14.86 -19.34
C SER A 221 2.48 -16.18 -18.86
N SER A 222 1.25 -16.17 -18.36
CA SER A 222 0.28 -17.27 -18.58
C SER A 222 -1.10 -16.89 -18.07
N THR A 223 -2.13 -17.41 -18.71
CA THR A 223 -3.58 -17.24 -18.45
C THR A 223 -4.06 -17.83 -17.12
N THR A 224 -3.32 -17.62 -16.03
CA THR A 224 -3.67 -18.15 -14.71
C THR A 224 -4.22 -17.03 -13.84
N GLN A 225 -5.56 -16.97 -13.71
CA GLN A 225 -6.23 -16.12 -12.72
C GLN A 225 -5.59 -16.33 -11.34
N SER A 226 -5.24 -15.23 -10.66
CA SER A 226 -4.76 -15.20 -9.28
C SER A 226 -5.67 -16.07 -8.40
N ARG A 227 -5.18 -17.24 -7.97
CA ARG A 227 -5.96 -18.15 -7.12
C ARG A 227 -6.07 -17.54 -5.73
N PHE A 228 -7.29 -17.47 -5.21
CA PHE A 228 -7.54 -17.20 -3.80
C PHE A 228 -6.94 -18.35 -2.98
N THR A 229 -5.77 -18.13 -2.38
CA THR A 229 -5.09 -19.12 -1.54
C THR A 229 -5.26 -18.77 -0.06
N ASP A 230 -5.12 -19.78 0.80
CA ASP A 230 -5.31 -19.68 2.25
C ASP A 230 -4.39 -18.64 2.93
N GLU A 231 -3.33 -18.16 2.24
CA GLU A 231 -2.31 -17.29 2.83
C GLU A 231 -2.34 -15.82 2.37
N ASN A 232 -3.13 -15.48 1.33
CA ASN A 232 -2.92 -14.23 0.58
C ASN A 232 -3.98 -13.14 0.82
N PHE A 233 -4.71 -13.18 1.95
CA PHE A 233 -5.71 -12.15 2.23
C PHE A 233 -5.73 -11.63 3.68
N LEU A 234 -6.24 -10.40 3.81
CA LEU A 234 -6.54 -9.70 5.05
C LEU A 234 -8.02 -9.32 5.13
N ILE A 235 -8.53 -9.25 6.36
CA ILE A 235 -9.90 -8.79 6.64
C ILE A 235 -9.84 -7.47 7.41
N TYR A 236 -10.56 -6.47 6.90
CA TYR A 236 -10.76 -5.17 7.56
C TYR A 236 -12.21 -5.03 8.01
N LEU A 237 -12.43 -4.52 9.22
CA LEU A 237 -13.75 -4.19 9.75
C LEU A 237 -14.06 -2.73 9.44
N CYS A 238 -15.30 -2.43 9.06
CA CYS A 238 -15.77 -1.07 8.78
C CYS A 238 -17.19 -0.86 9.31
N ASP A 239 -17.67 0.38 9.28
CA ASP A 239 -19.08 0.70 9.53
C ASP A 239 -19.52 0.36 10.97
N LEU A 240 -18.72 0.77 11.96
CA LEU A 240 -19.08 0.63 13.38
C LEU A 240 -20.45 1.25 13.62
N ALA A 241 -21.25 0.58 14.46
CA ALA A 241 -22.57 1.06 14.82
C ALA A 241 -22.55 2.46 15.45
N LEU A 242 -21.43 2.84 16.09
CA LEU A 242 -21.18 4.18 16.60
C LEU A 242 -21.52 5.29 15.58
N TRP A 243 -21.19 5.08 14.30
CA TRP A 243 -21.48 6.04 13.23
C TRP A 243 -22.79 5.71 12.52
N GLU A 244 -23.04 4.44 12.21
CA GLU A 244 -24.22 4.03 11.43
C GLU A 244 -25.54 4.33 12.17
N ASN A 245 -25.58 4.13 13.49
CA ASN A 245 -26.80 4.28 14.28
C ASN A 245 -27.36 5.71 14.30
N LEU A 246 -26.54 6.71 13.96
CA LEU A 246 -27.00 8.09 13.86
C LEU A 246 -27.98 8.31 12.69
N PHE A 247 -27.98 7.42 11.70
CA PHE A 247 -28.73 7.59 10.45
C PHE A 247 -29.87 6.60 10.26
N HIS A 248 -30.15 5.76 11.26
CA HIS A 248 -31.35 4.92 11.29
C HIS A 248 -32.59 5.70 11.77
N SER A 249 -33.77 5.12 11.58
CA SER A 249 -35.05 5.75 11.94
C SER A 249 -35.09 6.16 13.42
N PRO A 250 -35.63 7.35 13.77
CA PRO A 250 -35.78 7.76 15.17
C PRO A 250 -36.65 6.84 16.03
N THR A 251 -37.51 6.02 15.39
CA THR A 251 -38.36 5.04 16.06
C THR A 251 -37.61 3.78 16.51
N GLU A 252 -36.38 3.58 16.04
CA GLU A 252 -35.55 2.42 16.35
C GLU A 252 -34.58 2.78 17.48
N SER A 253 -34.70 2.08 18.61
CA SER A 253 -33.71 2.16 19.68
C SER A 253 -32.64 1.09 19.46
N PHE A 254 -31.39 1.51 19.31
CA PHE A 254 -30.26 0.60 19.22
C PHE A 254 -29.53 0.56 20.57
N GLN A 255 -29.32 -0.65 21.08
CA GLN A 255 -28.38 -0.89 22.17
C GLN A 255 -27.11 -1.47 21.59
N ASP A 256 -25.96 -1.03 22.11
CA ASP A 256 -24.67 -1.63 21.78
C ASP A 256 -24.76 -3.15 22.05
N ALA A 257 -24.36 -3.96 21.07
CA ALA A 257 -24.33 -5.39 21.22
C ALA A 257 -23.42 -5.79 22.39
N THR A 258 -23.84 -6.78 23.15
CA THR A 258 -22.96 -7.41 24.15
C THR A 258 -21.83 -8.16 23.46
N VAL A 259 -20.73 -8.39 24.18
CA VAL A 259 -19.61 -9.23 23.68
C VAL A 259 -20.12 -10.58 23.17
N LEU A 260 -21.07 -11.19 23.88
CA LEU A 260 -21.67 -12.46 23.45
C LEU A 260 -22.40 -12.34 22.10
N GLN A 261 -23.26 -11.33 21.92
CA GLN A 261 -23.98 -11.12 20.66
C GLN A 261 -23.03 -10.85 19.49
N GLU A 262 -21.93 -10.14 19.74
CA GLU A 262 -20.91 -9.86 18.73
C GLU A 262 -20.15 -11.13 18.30
N LEU A 263 -19.84 -12.01 19.25
CA LEU A 263 -19.27 -13.32 18.96
C LEU A 263 -20.26 -14.21 18.20
N VAL A 264 -21.54 -14.18 18.56
CA VAL A 264 -22.61 -14.88 17.82
C VAL A 264 -22.68 -14.41 16.38
N ALA A 265 -22.65 -13.10 16.14
CA ALA A 265 -22.64 -12.52 14.79
C ALA A 265 -21.41 -12.98 13.99
N LEU A 266 -20.23 -13.06 14.62
CA LEU A 266 -19.03 -13.60 13.99
C LEU A 266 -19.16 -15.10 13.66
N GLY A 267 -19.75 -15.88 14.56
CA GLY A 267 -20.04 -17.29 14.34
C GLY A 267 -20.97 -17.50 13.13
N GLN A 268 -22.01 -16.65 13.00
CA GLN A 268 -22.90 -16.66 11.85
C GLN A 268 -22.17 -16.31 10.55
N VAL A 269 -21.30 -15.29 10.56
CA VAL A 269 -20.44 -14.99 9.41
C VAL A 269 -19.60 -16.20 9.01
N GLY A 270 -18.94 -16.86 9.97
CA GLY A 270 -18.15 -18.06 9.72
C GLY A 270 -18.98 -19.20 9.11
N PHE A 271 -20.19 -19.40 9.61
CA PHE A 271 -21.13 -20.40 9.08
C PHE A 271 -21.63 -20.05 7.66
N TYR A 272 -21.95 -18.79 7.36
CA TYR A 272 -22.34 -18.38 6.01
C TYR A 272 -21.20 -18.52 5.01
N LEU A 273 -19.95 -18.25 5.43
CA LEU A 273 -18.77 -18.49 4.62
C LEU A 273 -18.56 -19.98 4.34
N LEU A 274 -18.86 -20.84 5.31
CA LEU A 274 -18.82 -22.31 5.14
C LEU A 274 -19.86 -22.80 4.14
N VAL A 275 -21.10 -22.33 4.26
CA VAL A 275 -22.21 -22.76 3.39
C VAL A 275 -22.09 -22.12 1.99
N GLY A 276 -21.48 -20.95 1.89
CA GLY A 276 -21.42 -20.17 0.65
C GLY A 276 -22.62 -19.25 0.43
N SER A 277 -23.53 -19.16 1.39
CA SER A 277 -24.76 -18.36 1.33
C SER A 277 -25.24 -18.01 2.75
N ASP A 278 -26.01 -16.94 2.89
CA ASP A 278 -26.74 -16.60 4.11
C ASP A 278 -28.22 -17.06 4.09
N ARG A 279 -28.65 -17.69 3.00
CA ARG A 279 -30.00 -18.24 2.79
C ARG A 279 -29.96 -19.57 2.05
N ASP A 280 -30.99 -20.38 2.25
CA ASP A 280 -31.19 -21.60 1.45
C ASP A 280 -31.72 -21.27 0.02
N PRO A 281 -31.84 -22.26 -0.89
CA PRO A 281 -32.35 -22.05 -2.24
C PRO A 281 -33.78 -21.46 -2.29
N GLU A 282 -34.57 -21.70 -1.24
CA GLU A 282 -35.93 -21.20 -1.07
C GLU A 282 -35.98 -19.77 -0.49
N GLY A 283 -34.84 -19.26 -0.01
CA GLY A 283 -34.69 -17.93 0.55
C GLY A 283 -34.88 -17.84 2.07
N GLU A 284 -35.01 -18.96 2.75
CA GLU A 284 -35.19 -19.07 4.20
C GLU A 284 -33.85 -19.02 4.95
N ALA A 285 -33.94 -18.78 6.26
CA ALA A 285 -32.78 -18.73 7.14
C ALA A 285 -32.16 -20.11 7.33
N LEU A 286 -30.83 -20.18 7.19
CA LEU A 286 -30.08 -21.42 7.38
C LEU A 286 -30.08 -21.85 8.85
N TYR A 287 -30.29 -23.15 9.12
CA TYR A 287 -30.28 -23.72 10.46
C TYR A 287 -28.94 -24.41 10.77
N PRO A 288 -28.07 -23.83 11.63
CA PRO A 288 -26.71 -24.34 11.80
C PRO A 288 -26.61 -25.73 12.46
N LYS A 289 -27.65 -26.22 13.14
CA LYS A 289 -27.65 -27.58 13.72
C LYS A 289 -27.96 -28.68 12.69
N ASP A 290 -28.34 -28.32 11.46
CA ASP A 290 -28.56 -29.29 10.39
C ASP A 290 -27.21 -29.89 9.93
N GLY A 291 -27.10 -31.22 10.00
CA GLY A 291 -25.88 -31.97 9.70
C GLY A 291 -25.39 -31.79 8.26
N LYS A 292 -26.27 -31.43 7.32
CA LYS A 292 -25.92 -31.33 5.88
C LYS A 292 -24.88 -30.25 5.56
N TYR A 293 -24.76 -29.22 6.40
CA TYR A 293 -23.86 -28.09 6.19
C TYR A 293 -22.42 -28.34 6.68
N TRP A 294 -22.17 -29.45 7.36
CA TRP A 294 -20.90 -29.74 8.02
C TRP A 294 -20.06 -30.80 7.29
N ALA A 295 -20.43 -31.13 6.05
CA ALA A 295 -19.69 -32.09 5.24
C ALA A 295 -18.28 -31.56 4.93
N GLY A 296 -17.24 -32.35 5.25
CA GLY A 296 -15.84 -31.97 5.02
C GLY A 296 -15.23 -31.05 6.08
N VAL A 297 -15.94 -30.74 7.16
CA VAL A 297 -15.45 -29.96 8.30
C VAL A 297 -15.06 -30.88 9.44
N SER A 298 -13.95 -30.61 10.11
CA SER A 298 -13.56 -31.42 11.28
C SER A 298 -14.57 -31.27 12.43
N PRO A 299 -14.83 -32.32 13.23
CA PRO A 299 -15.70 -32.20 14.40
C PRO A 299 -15.28 -31.08 15.35
N ALA A 300 -13.96 -30.93 15.58
CA ALA A 300 -13.43 -29.89 16.45
C ALA A 300 -13.71 -28.47 15.95
N PHE A 301 -13.63 -28.23 14.64
CA PHE A 301 -13.95 -26.91 14.07
C PHE A 301 -15.45 -26.65 13.98
N LYS A 302 -16.26 -27.69 13.75
CA LYS A 302 -17.73 -27.61 13.88
C LYS A 302 -18.14 -27.18 15.29
N ASP A 303 -17.63 -27.87 16.31
CA ASP A 303 -17.95 -27.58 17.71
C ASP A 303 -17.53 -26.15 18.07
N PHE A 304 -16.35 -25.72 17.61
CA PHE A 304 -15.89 -24.35 17.76
C PHE A 304 -16.87 -23.31 17.16
N LEU A 305 -17.33 -23.50 15.92
CA LEU A 305 -18.27 -22.59 15.26
C LEU A 305 -19.63 -22.57 15.96
N LEU A 306 -20.14 -23.72 16.41
CA LEU A 306 -21.39 -23.81 17.17
C LEU A 306 -21.29 -23.10 18.52
N SER A 307 -20.17 -23.26 19.24
CA SER A 307 -19.86 -22.49 20.45
C SER A 307 -19.77 -20.99 20.18
N LEU A 308 -19.16 -20.58 19.06
CA LEU A 308 -19.07 -19.18 18.68
C LEU A 308 -20.45 -18.57 18.38
N MET A 309 -21.36 -19.35 17.78
CA MET A 309 -22.77 -18.99 17.57
C MET A 309 -23.65 -19.09 18.84
N GLY A 310 -23.09 -19.45 19.99
CA GLY A 310 -23.83 -19.61 21.25
C GLY A 310 -24.82 -20.78 21.26
N LEU A 311 -24.64 -21.75 20.35
CA LEU A 311 -25.49 -22.94 20.23
C LEU A 311 -25.00 -24.12 21.09
N GLU A 312 -23.75 -24.03 21.54
CA GLU A 312 -23.08 -24.91 22.51
C GLU A 312 -22.55 -24.05 23.67
N GLN A 313 -21.47 -24.47 24.37
CA GLN A 313 -20.83 -23.66 25.41
C GLN A 313 -20.26 -22.36 24.82
N PRO A 314 -20.84 -21.18 25.15
CA PRO A 314 -20.44 -19.92 24.52
C PRO A 314 -19.11 -19.41 25.08
N PHE A 315 -18.36 -18.69 24.26
CA PHE A 315 -17.16 -18.00 24.72
C PHE A 315 -17.49 -16.74 25.51
N VAL A 316 -16.76 -16.52 26.61
CA VAL A 316 -16.94 -15.35 27.49
C VAL A 316 -16.25 -14.09 26.96
N SER A 317 -15.31 -14.22 26.03
CA SER A 317 -14.57 -13.10 25.43
C SER A 317 -14.00 -13.47 24.04
N ALA A 318 -13.70 -12.45 23.23
CA ALA A 318 -13.02 -12.63 21.95
C ALA A 318 -11.61 -13.24 22.12
N GLU A 319 -10.91 -12.91 23.21
CA GLU A 319 -9.63 -13.53 23.56
C GLU A 319 -9.78 -15.05 23.76
N ALA A 320 -10.76 -15.47 24.57
CA ALA A 320 -11.00 -16.89 24.84
C ALA A 320 -11.34 -17.67 23.55
N ALA A 321 -12.20 -17.10 22.71
CA ALA A 321 -12.54 -17.66 21.40
C ALA A 321 -11.30 -17.77 20.50
N ARG A 322 -10.46 -16.72 20.45
CA ARG A 322 -9.25 -16.72 19.62
C ARG A 322 -8.23 -17.75 20.08
N GLN A 323 -8.00 -17.88 21.39
CA GLN A 323 -7.09 -18.88 21.94
C GLN A 323 -7.58 -20.31 21.67
N ALA A 324 -8.89 -20.55 21.75
CA ALA A 324 -9.47 -21.83 21.38
C ALA A 324 -9.25 -22.14 19.88
N LEU A 325 -9.48 -21.18 18.98
CA LEU A 325 -9.26 -21.33 17.54
C LEU A 325 -7.82 -21.69 17.17
N LEU A 326 -6.84 -21.06 17.84
CA LEU A 326 -5.40 -21.30 17.61
C LEU A 326 -4.95 -22.70 18.07
N ARG A 327 -5.68 -23.34 18.98
CA ARG A 327 -5.39 -24.70 19.47
C ARG A 327 -6.00 -25.81 18.63
N LEU A 328 -6.89 -25.48 17.69
CA LEU A 328 -7.54 -26.48 16.85
C LEU A 328 -6.54 -27.14 15.87
N PRO A 329 -6.69 -28.45 15.59
CA PRO A 329 -5.91 -29.13 14.55
C PRO A 329 -6.17 -28.51 13.16
N PRO A 330 -5.27 -28.67 12.18
CA PRO A 330 -5.49 -28.19 10.80
C PRO A 330 -6.72 -28.85 10.16
N GLU A 331 -7.45 -28.09 9.31
CA GLU A 331 -8.63 -28.64 8.61
C GLU A 331 -8.20 -29.52 7.42
N PRO A 332 -8.97 -30.58 7.09
CA PRO A 332 -8.69 -31.42 5.94
C PRO A 332 -8.87 -30.63 4.63
N SER A 333 -7.88 -30.71 3.74
CA SER A 333 -7.89 -30.07 2.42
C SER A 333 -8.87 -30.78 1.46
N THR A 334 -10.17 -30.59 1.64
CA THR A 334 -11.20 -31.16 0.75
C THR A 334 -11.88 -30.04 -0.03
N ALA A 335 -11.80 -30.09 -1.36
CA ALA A 335 -12.51 -29.18 -2.25
C ALA A 335 -14.01 -29.45 -2.16
N ILE A 336 -14.78 -28.52 -1.59
CA ILE A 336 -16.24 -28.62 -1.58
C ILE A 336 -16.73 -28.31 -3.00
N GLY A 337 -17.33 -29.32 -3.64
CA GLY A 337 -17.86 -29.24 -4.99
C GLY A 337 -18.95 -28.18 -5.10
N SER A 338 -18.73 -27.18 -5.94
CA SER A 338 -19.77 -26.27 -6.38
C SER A 338 -20.81 -27.05 -7.20
N LEU A 339 -22.07 -26.98 -6.78
CA LEU A 339 -23.19 -27.36 -7.63
C LEU A 339 -23.15 -26.47 -8.89
N PRO A 340 -23.25 -27.03 -10.11
CA PRO A 340 -23.08 -26.26 -11.33
C PRO A 340 -24.26 -25.31 -11.56
N VAL A 341 -24.01 -24.00 -11.39
CA VAL A 341 -24.90 -22.95 -11.89
C VAL A 341 -24.77 -22.90 -13.42
N GLN A 342 -25.78 -23.42 -14.11
CA GLN A 342 -25.93 -23.31 -15.56
C GLN A 342 -26.21 -21.85 -15.95
N VAL A 343 -25.18 -21.14 -16.40
CA VAL A 343 -25.33 -19.83 -17.04
C VAL A 343 -25.81 -20.03 -18.47
N LYS A 344 -27.08 -19.71 -18.74
CA LYS A 344 -27.62 -19.65 -20.11
C LYS A 344 -26.87 -18.59 -20.93
N ARG A 345 -26.14 -19.06 -21.93
CA ARG A 345 -25.41 -18.26 -22.92
C ARG A 345 -26.43 -17.56 -23.83
N GLY A 346 -26.52 -16.23 -23.70
CA GLY A 346 -27.39 -15.39 -24.54
C GLY A 346 -27.05 -15.48 -26.02
N GLU A 347 -28.11 -15.55 -26.84
CA GLU A 347 -28.09 -15.67 -28.29
C GLU A 347 -27.43 -14.48 -29.00
N LYS A 348 -26.73 -14.78 -30.10
CA LYS A 348 -26.09 -13.81 -30.99
C LYS A 348 -27.17 -13.05 -31.78
N ARG A 349 -27.15 -11.71 -31.71
CA ARG A 349 -27.94 -10.83 -32.60
C ARG A 349 -27.34 -10.82 -34.02
N PRO A 350 -28.18 -10.70 -35.07
CA PRO A 350 -27.73 -10.71 -36.46
C PRO A 350 -27.03 -9.40 -36.86
N LYS A 351 -26.01 -9.53 -37.72
CA LYS A 351 -25.22 -8.43 -38.29
C LYS A 351 -26.03 -7.75 -39.41
N LEU A 352 -26.25 -6.44 -39.33
CA LEU A 352 -26.73 -5.63 -40.44
C LEU A 352 -25.56 -5.21 -41.37
N PRO A 353 -25.78 -5.05 -42.68
CA PRO A 353 -24.75 -4.67 -43.64
C PRO A 353 -24.42 -3.17 -43.54
N PHE A 354 -23.14 -2.85 -43.36
CA PHE A 354 -22.62 -1.49 -43.15
C PHE A 354 -22.18 -0.87 -44.49
N PRO A 355 -22.66 0.34 -44.87
CA PRO A 355 -22.39 0.94 -46.16
C PRO A 355 -21.02 1.65 -46.19
N TRP A 356 -20.12 1.11 -47.02
CA TRP A 356 -18.75 1.55 -47.34
C TRP A 356 -18.53 3.05 -47.62
N ARG A 357 -19.57 3.83 -47.97
CA ARG A 357 -19.46 5.29 -48.21
C ARG A 357 -19.16 6.11 -46.94
N LYS A 358 -19.36 5.56 -45.73
CA LYS A 358 -19.00 6.24 -44.45
C LYS A 358 -17.53 6.02 -44.01
N LEU A 359 -16.77 5.16 -44.70
CA LEU A 359 -15.37 4.86 -44.35
C LEU A 359 -14.40 6.02 -44.70
N LEU A 360 -14.72 6.80 -45.75
CA LEU A 360 -13.87 7.89 -46.25
C LEU A 360 -13.88 9.14 -45.34
N LEU A 361 -14.97 9.42 -44.63
CA LEU A 361 -15.05 10.50 -43.63
C LEU A 361 -14.36 10.11 -42.31
N LEU A 362 -14.27 8.82 -42.00
CA LEU A 362 -13.59 8.30 -40.82
C LEU A 362 -12.06 8.42 -40.95
N LEU A 363 -11.53 8.22 -42.16
CA LEU A 363 -10.08 8.28 -42.46
C LEU A 363 -9.46 9.69 -42.31
N LEU A 364 -10.25 10.75 -42.41
CA LEU A 364 -9.78 12.14 -42.26
C LEU A 364 -9.94 12.70 -40.83
N THR A 365 -10.93 12.20 -40.08
CA THR A 365 -11.24 12.70 -38.73
C THR A 365 -10.40 12.04 -37.63
N ILE A 366 -10.04 10.76 -37.80
CA ILE A 366 -9.21 10.01 -36.85
C ILE A 366 -7.79 10.59 -36.68
N PRO A 367 -7.02 10.95 -37.72
CA PRO A 367 -5.69 11.53 -37.52
C PRO A 367 -5.75 12.93 -36.89
N LEU A 368 -6.81 13.70 -37.17
CA LEU A 368 -6.99 15.04 -36.60
C LEU A 368 -7.37 14.99 -35.11
N LEU A 369 -8.25 14.05 -34.73
CA LEU A 369 -8.54 13.73 -33.32
C LEU A 369 -7.34 13.11 -32.61
N GLY A 370 -6.52 12.31 -33.31
CA GLY A 370 -5.29 11.74 -32.79
C GLY A 370 -4.22 12.80 -32.48
N LEU A 371 -4.04 13.78 -33.37
CA LEU A 371 -3.15 14.93 -33.14
C LEU A 371 -3.66 15.84 -32.02
N LEU A 372 -4.97 16.08 -31.97
CA LEU A 372 -5.61 16.84 -30.90
C LEU A 372 -5.45 16.14 -29.55
N PHE A 373 -5.66 14.82 -29.50
CA PHE A 373 -5.47 14.01 -28.30
C PHE A 373 -3.99 13.96 -27.89
N TRP A 374 -3.06 13.83 -28.83
CA TRP A 374 -1.63 13.88 -28.56
C TRP A 374 -1.20 15.25 -28.01
N TRP A 375 -1.71 16.34 -28.57
CA TRP A 375 -1.46 17.70 -28.08
C TRP A 375 -2.09 17.97 -26.70
N LEU A 376 -3.33 17.59 -26.47
CA LEU A 376 -3.94 17.68 -25.13
C LEU A 376 -3.24 16.76 -24.12
N SER A 377 -2.75 15.58 -24.52
CA SER A 377 -2.01 14.68 -23.62
C SER A 377 -0.61 15.17 -23.26
N THR A 378 -0.03 16.08 -24.04
CA THR A 378 1.27 16.71 -23.74
C THR A 378 1.11 17.96 -22.90
N VAL A 379 0.03 18.73 -23.08
CA VAL A 379 -0.27 19.95 -22.31
C VAL A 379 -0.97 19.67 -20.97
N LEU A 380 -1.78 18.60 -20.88
CA LEU A 380 -2.52 18.19 -19.68
C LEU A 380 -1.92 16.98 -18.96
N ARG A 381 -0.61 16.71 -19.07
CA ARG A 381 0.02 15.71 -18.20
C ARG A 381 -0.22 16.16 -16.75
N PRO A 382 -0.99 15.43 -15.93
CA PRO A 382 -1.00 15.71 -14.51
C PRO A 382 0.44 15.51 -14.05
N LYS A 383 1.11 16.59 -13.64
CA LYS A 383 2.29 16.46 -12.81
C LYS A 383 1.86 15.60 -11.64
N ALA A 384 2.45 14.41 -11.49
CA ALA A 384 2.30 13.64 -10.28
C ALA A 384 2.86 14.51 -9.17
N THR A 385 1.99 15.25 -8.48
CA THR A 385 2.37 16.11 -7.37
C THR A 385 2.87 15.20 -6.26
N ALA A 386 4.11 15.46 -5.84
CA ALA A 386 4.76 14.76 -4.75
C ALA A 386 3.86 14.74 -3.51
N ARG A 387 3.86 13.60 -2.82
CA ARG A 387 3.17 13.41 -1.54
C ARG A 387 3.85 14.31 -0.51
N SER A 388 3.36 15.55 -0.36
CA SER A 388 3.86 16.48 0.65
C SER A 388 3.26 16.13 2.01
N SER A 389 3.79 15.08 2.64
CA SER A 389 3.60 14.92 4.09
C SER A 389 4.54 15.91 4.76
N THR A 390 4.03 16.95 5.42
CA THR A 390 4.85 17.81 6.27
C THR A 390 5.57 16.94 7.29
N LEU A 391 6.89 16.77 7.14
CA LEU A 391 7.72 16.02 8.10
C LEU A 391 7.46 16.58 9.49
N LEU A 392 7.26 15.70 10.48
CA LEU A 392 7.19 16.12 11.88
C LEU A 392 8.49 16.86 12.23
N CYS A 393 8.35 17.97 12.97
CA CYS A 393 9.47 18.80 13.42
C CYS A 393 10.56 17.95 14.06
N CYS A 394 10.17 17.10 15.00
CA CYS A 394 11.09 16.72 16.06
C CYS A 394 10.83 15.29 16.57
N ALA A 395 11.88 14.49 16.74
CA ALA A 395 11.79 13.09 17.18
C ALA A 395 11.17 12.94 18.58
N GLN A 396 11.36 13.94 19.45
CA GLN A 396 10.78 14.00 20.79
C GLN A 396 9.27 14.22 20.79
N GLU A 397 8.71 14.79 19.72
CA GLU A 397 7.26 15.01 19.58
C GLU A 397 6.51 13.75 19.15
N VAL A 398 7.24 12.69 18.78
CA VAL A 398 6.65 11.39 18.48
C VAL A 398 6.08 10.80 19.77
N THR A 399 4.75 10.89 19.91
CA THR A 399 4.03 10.40 21.09
C THR A 399 3.91 8.88 21.07
N GLY A 400 3.80 8.27 22.26
CA GLY A 400 3.54 6.83 22.40
C GLY A 400 4.70 5.92 22.01
N VAL A 401 5.94 6.42 22.08
CA VAL A 401 7.16 5.62 21.87
C VAL A 401 7.33 4.64 23.03
N PRO A 402 7.42 3.32 22.78
CA PRO A 402 7.63 2.33 23.83
C PRO A 402 8.98 2.54 24.52
N LYS A 403 8.97 2.59 25.85
CA LYS A 403 10.20 2.69 26.66
C LYS A 403 10.80 1.31 26.89
N GLY A 404 12.11 1.17 26.69
CA GLY A 404 12.85 -0.05 27.03
C GLY A 404 13.75 -0.56 25.91
N LYS A 405 14.17 -1.82 26.06
CA LYS A 405 15.15 -2.49 25.20
C LYS A 405 14.46 -3.41 24.22
N PHE A 406 14.68 -3.18 22.93
CA PHE A 406 14.11 -3.97 21.86
C PHE A 406 15.17 -4.46 20.89
N ILE A 407 14.89 -5.58 20.24
CA ILE A 407 15.76 -6.18 19.25
C ILE A 407 15.08 -6.03 17.89
N TYR A 408 15.85 -5.61 16.89
CA TYR A 408 15.41 -5.53 15.52
C TYR A 408 16.47 -6.10 14.58
N THR A 409 16.08 -6.41 13.36
CA THR A 409 16.93 -7.13 12.41
C THR A 409 17.08 -6.40 11.08
N GLY A 410 17.95 -6.92 10.24
CA GLY A 410 18.09 -6.58 8.82
C GLY A 410 18.87 -7.70 8.15
N VAL A 411 19.38 -7.45 6.95
CA VAL A 411 20.26 -8.39 6.25
C VAL A 411 21.72 -7.96 6.45
N GLU A 412 22.62 -8.91 6.67
CA GLU A 412 24.06 -8.65 6.69
C GLU A 412 24.51 -8.04 5.36
N LYS A 413 25.40 -7.04 5.41
CA LYS A 413 25.86 -6.33 4.21
C LYS A 413 24.68 -5.81 3.36
N SER A 414 23.62 -5.33 3.99
CA SER A 414 22.62 -4.50 3.32
C SER A 414 22.99 -3.03 3.40
N THR A 415 22.32 -2.18 2.59
CA THR A 415 22.42 -0.72 2.73
C THR A 415 22.24 -0.29 4.18
N TRP A 416 21.21 -0.81 4.86
CA TRP A 416 20.96 -0.45 6.26
C TRP A 416 22.11 -0.83 7.19
N SER A 417 22.64 -2.06 7.07
CA SER A 417 23.77 -2.49 7.91
C SER A 417 24.99 -1.59 7.72
N ILE A 418 25.27 -1.17 6.48
CA ILE A 418 26.42 -0.33 6.14
C ILE A 418 26.24 1.08 6.71
N VAL A 419 25.12 1.75 6.42
CA VAL A 419 24.88 3.12 6.89
C VAL A 419 24.74 3.21 8.42
N LEU A 420 24.28 2.13 9.06
CA LEU A 420 24.13 2.07 10.51
C LEU A 420 25.50 1.93 11.21
N GLU A 421 26.37 1.06 10.71
CA GLU A 421 27.59 0.65 11.40
C GLU A 421 28.83 1.46 11.02
N GLN A 422 28.83 2.11 9.85
CA GLN A 422 29.97 2.88 9.37
C GLN A 422 30.13 4.18 10.16
N LYS A 423 31.34 4.39 10.69
CA LYS A 423 31.71 5.63 11.40
C LYS A 423 31.94 6.77 10.42
N ASN A 424 31.75 8.00 10.88
CA ASN A 424 32.01 9.25 10.16
C ASN A 424 31.03 9.59 9.02
N LEU A 425 29.93 8.83 8.86
CA LEU A 425 28.90 9.19 7.88
C LEU A 425 28.02 10.35 8.34
N VAL A 426 27.79 10.47 9.64
CA VAL A 426 26.95 11.52 10.25
C VAL A 426 27.82 12.58 10.90
N GLU A 427 28.70 12.15 11.81
CA GLU A 427 29.64 12.99 12.53
C GLU A 427 30.95 12.21 12.73
N ARG A 428 32.08 12.91 12.82
CA ARG A 428 33.40 12.31 13.02
C ARG A 428 33.40 11.43 14.28
N GLY A 429 33.77 10.16 14.10
CA GLY A 429 33.82 9.14 15.15
C GLY A 429 32.48 8.52 15.51
N LYS A 430 31.36 9.07 15.00
CA LYS A 430 29.99 8.67 15.34
C LYS A 430 29.39 7.76 14.28
N ARG A 431 28.59 6.80 14.73
CA ARG A 431 27.73 5.94 13.91
C ARG A 431 26.31 6.48 13.88
N LEU A 432 25.52 6.08 12.90
CA LEU A 432 24.12 6.50 12.80
C LEU A 432 23.29 5.99 13.99
N ASP A 433 23.50 4.76 14.47
CA ASP A 433 22.76 4.23 15.62
C ASP A 433 22.96 5.04 16.89
N ASN A 434 24.19 5.50 17.16
CA ASN A 434 24.46 6.40 18.29
C ASN A 434 23.68 7.72 18.15
N ALA A 435 23.65 8.31 16.95
CA ALA A 435 22.92 9.55 16.70
C ALA A 435 21.39 9.37 16.83
N LEU A 436 20.86 8.25 16.35
CA LEU A 436 19.43 7.90 16.52
C LEU A 436 19.08 7.63 17.98
N GLN A 437 19.97 6.99 18.75
CA GLN A 437 19.78 6.75 20.17
C GLN A 437 19.72 8.05 20.99
N GLU A 438 20.50 9.07 20.59
CA GLU A 438 20.45 10.40 21.21
C GLU A 438 19.15 11.15 20.88
N LEU A 439 18.60 10.98 19.68
CA LEU A 439 17.30 11.57 19.31
C LEU A 439 16.14 10.99 20.10
N GLN A 440 16.21 9.70 20.48
CA GLN A 440 15.19 9.05 21.29
C GLN A 440 15.79 8.15 22.39
N PRO A 441 16.23 8.73 23.53
CA PRO A 441 16.92 7.99 24.59
C PRO A 441 16.08 6.90 25.28
N GLU A 442 14.75 7.03 25.26
CA GLU A 442 13.86 6.07 25.91
C GLU A 442 13.66 4.77 25.09
N LEU A 443 14.03 4.79 23.80
CA LEU A 443 13.92 3.68 22.88
C LEU A 443 15.31 3.06 22.65
N GLU A 444 15.66 2.03 23.40
CA GLU A 444 16.95 1.34 23.25
C GLU A 444 16.83 0.21 22.21
N LEU A 445 17.46 0.37 21.05
CA LEU A 445 17.40 -0.60 19.95
C LEU A 445 18.72 -1.38 19.79
N ARG A 446 18.61 -2.70 19.68
CA ARG A 446 19.75 -3.58 19.37
C ARG A 446 19.58 -4.25 18.02
N TYR A 447 20.47 -3.93 17.10
CA TYR A 447 20.52 -4.51 15.77
C TYR A 447 21.14 -5.91 15.79
N ARG A 448 20.49 -6.88 15.14
CA ARG A 448 21.01 -8.25 14.93
C ARG A 448 20.74 -8.70 13.50
N PRO A 449 21.69 -8.53 12.55
CA PRO A 449 21.46 -8.88 11.16
C PRO A 449 21.31 -10.39 10.96
N GLN A 450 20.65 -10.79 9.87
CA GLN A 450 20.55 -12.17 9.39
C GLN A 450 21.29 -12.34 8.06
N VAL A 451 21.70 -13.57 7.77
CA VAL A 451 22.41 -13.89 6.52
C VAL A 451 21.50 -13.86 5.29
N SER A 452 20.17 -13.96 5.45
CA SER A 452 19.21 -13.90 4.34
C SER A 452 17.96 -13.10 4.67
N ILE A 453 17.34 -12.56 3.61
CA ILE A 453 16.09 -11.80 3.71
C ILE A 453 14.92 -12.67 4.21
N GLN A 454 14.87 -13.94 3.81
CA GLN A 454 13.83 -14.88 4.27
C GLN A 454 13.93 -15.13 5.77
N GLN A 455 15.16 -15.29 6.30
CA GLN A 455 15.36 -15.42 7.75
C GLN A 455 14.99 -14.14 8.48
N ALA A 456 15.33 -12.96 7.95
CA ALA A 456 14.94 -11.68 8.54
C ALA A 456 13.42 -11.52 8.64
N PHE A 457 12.68 -11.86 7.57
CA PHE A 457 11.21 -11.87 7.61
C PHE A 457 10.65 -12.87 8.62
N GLU A 458 11.21 -14.08 8.70
CA GLU A 458 10.75 -15.11 9.64
C GLU A 458 10.98 -14.71 11.11
N GLN A 459 12.08 -14.02 11.42
CA GLN A 459 12.32 -13.50 12.77
C GLN A 459 11.23 -12.49 13.21
N VAL A 460 10.76 -11.65 12.28
CA VAL A 460 9.66 -10.71 12.54
C VAL A 460 8.33 -11.45 12.68
N ARG A 461 8.02 -12.39 11.77
CA ARG A 461 6.76 -13.15 11.78
C ARG A 461 6.62 -14.05 13.01
N SER A 462 7.71 -14.70 13.43
CA SER A 462 7.77 -15.48 14.67
C SER A 462 7.77 -14.61 15.94
N GLY A 463 7.89 -13.28 15.79
CA GLY A 463 7.82 -12.34 16.89
C GLY A 463 9.06 -12.29 17.79
N ARG A 464 10.18 -12.90 17.35
CA ARG A 464 11.48 -12.93 18.06
C ARG A 464 12.20 -11.59 18.03
N VAL A 465 11.90 -10.75 17.04
CA VAL A 465 12.35 -9.35 16.92
C VAL A 465 11.15 -8.46 16.63
N GLU A 466 11.26 -7.16 16.91
CA GLU A 466 10.12 -6.24 16.77
C GLU A 466 9.85 -5.82 15.34
N PHE A 467 10.90 -5.64 14.55
CA PHE A 467 10.82 -5.22 13.16
C PHE A 467 12.12 -5.57 12.42
N LEU A 468 12.10 -5.43 11.10
CA LEU A 468 13.29 -5.46 10.26
C LEU A 468 13.43 -4.16 9.45
N VAL A 469 14.65 -3.82 9.06
CA VAL A 469 14.92 -2.74 8.10
C VAL A 469 15.55 -3.34 6.84
N THR A 470 14.96 -3.05 5.67
CA THR A 470 15.39 -3.60 4.37
C THR A 470 15.04 -2.68 3.20
N GLY A 471 15.78 -2.78 2.09
CA GLY A 471 15.39 -2.27 0.77
C GLY A 471 14.43 -3.17 -0.01
N LEU A 472 14.20 -4.41 0.44
CA LEU A 472 13.35 -5.42 -0.23
C LEU A 472 11.94 -5.50 0.36
N ALA A 473 11.38 -4.35 0.74
CA ALA A 473 10.09 -4.28 1.43
C ALA A 473 8.91 -4.82 0.60
N GLU A 474 9.04 -4.82 -0.73
CA GLU A 474 8.07 -5.40 -1.68
C GLU A 474 7.89 -6.92 -1.52
N GLN A 475 8.92 -7.62 -1.01
CA GLN A 475 8.87 -9.05 -0.73
C GLN A 475 8.09 -9.37 0.56
N ALA A 476 7.71 -8.38 1.35
CA ALA A 476 6.98 -8.59 2.60
C ALA A 476 5.64 -9.28 2.37
N ALA A 477 5.32 -10.27 3.21
CA ALA A 477 4.03 -10.94 3.20
C ALA A 477 2.90 -10.00 3.65
N ILE A 478 1.64 -10.36 3.35
CA ILE A 478 0.49 -9.47 3.57
C ILE A 478 0.22 -9.18 5.06
N ASP A 479 0.63 -10.08 5.95
CA ASP A 479 0.59 -9.95 7.41
C ASP A 479 1.62 -8.95 7.97
N LEU A 480 2.54 -8.47 7.13
CA LEU A 480 3.51 -7.44 7.47
C LEU A 480 3.07 -6.07 6.95
N LYS A 481 3.53 -5.02 7.64
CA LYS A 481 3.42 -3.64 7.20
C LYS A 481 4.83 -3.09 6.97
N ALA A 482 5.03 -2.44 5.83
CA ALA A 482 6.25 -1.74 5.48
C ALA A 482 5.98 -0.23 5.50
N GLU A 483 6.80 0.51 6.23
CA GLU A 483 6.76 1.98 6.27
C GLU A 483 8.09 2.54 5.73
N PRO A 484 8.09 3.10 4.51
CA PRO A 484 9.26 3.74 3.93
C PRO A 484 9.71 4.92 4.80
N PHE A 485 11.02 5.08 4.96
CA PHE A 485 11.61 6.21 5.69
C PHE A 485 12.74 6.90 4.92
N ALA A 486 13.27 6.30 3.86
CA ALA A 486 14.27 6.88 2.98
C ALA A 486 14.26 6.11 1.66
N TYR A 487 15.01 6.59 0.67
CA TYR A 487 15.31 5.83 -0.54
C TYR A 487 16.81 5.60 -0.66
N ASP A 488 17.16 4.53 -1.35
CA ASP A 488 18.48 4.34 -1.96
C ASP A 488 18.25 3.89 -3.41
N GLY A 489 19.31 3.62 -4.15
CA GLY A 489 19.18 3.11 -5.50
C GLY A 489 20.47 2.52 -6.01
N LEU A 490 20.37 1.67 -7.02
CA LEU A 490 21.57 1.18 -7.71
C LEU A 490 22.00 2.18 -8.75
N VAL A 491 23.23 2.64 -8.63
CA VAL A 491 23.88 3.46 -9.65
C VAL A 491 24.89 2.60 -10.39
N VAL A 492 24.90 2.75 -11.71
CA VAL A 492 25.95 2.20 -12.56
C VAL A 492 27.03 3.26 -12.72
N PHE A 493 28.28 2.90 -12.49
CA PHE A 493 29.38 3.84 -12.54
C PHE A 493 30.61 3.28 -13.28
N VAL A 494 31.37 4.21 -13.84
CA VAL A 494 32.61 3.97 -14.59
C VAL A 494 33.69 4.92 -14.12
N ALA A 495 34.95 4.69 -14.51
CA ALA A 495 36.07 5.53 -14.12
C ALA A 495 35.89 6.99 -14.51
N PHE A 496 36.24 7.91 -13.60
CA PHE A 496 36.24 9.35 -13.85
C PHE A 496 37.61 9.95 -13.53
N SER A 497 38.52 9.84 -14.50
CA SER A 497 39.82 10.50 -14.42
C SER A 497 39.71 11.92 -14.97
N TYR A 498 40.08 12.92 -14.17
CA TYR A 498 40.15 14.31 -14.64
C TYR A 498 41.26 14.51 -15.68
N SER A 499 42.39 13.83 -15.50
CA SER A 499 43.55 13.94 -16.40
C SER A 499 43.33 13.28 -17.76
N GLN A 500 42.44 12.28 -17.83
CA GLN A 500 42.17 11.48 -19.03
C GLN A 500 40.69 11.54 -19.46
N ARG A 501 39.93 12.55 -18.99
CA ARG A 501 38.47 12.64 -19.16
C ARG A 501 38.01 12.56 -20.62
N ASP A 502 38.78 13.14 -21.53
CA ASP A 502 38.46 13.15 -22.97
C ASP A 502 38.49 11.77 -23.63
N ARG A 503 39.18 10.81 -23.00
CA ARG A 503 39.29 9.42 -23.43
C ARG A 503 38.56 8.46 -22.48
N GLY A 504 37.78 9.00 -21.54
CA GLY A 504 37.04 8.21 -20.56
C GLY A 504 35.65 7.80 -21.05
N LEU A 505 35.14 6.69 -20.51
CA LEU A 505 33.80 6.18 -20.80
C LEU A 505 32.67 7.21 -20.58
N PRO A 506 32.70 8.11 -19.57
CA PRO A 506 31.65 9.11 -19.40
C PRO A 506 31.43 9.98 -20.64
N ARG A 507 32.50 10.37 -21.34
CA ARG A 507 32.39 11.19 -22.56
C ARG A 507 31.86 10.37 -23.74
N PHE A 508 32.36 9.15 -23.93
CA PHE A 508 31.92 8.27 -25.03
C PHE A 508 30.45 7.85 -24.91
N LEU A 509 30.01 7.62 -23.68
CA LEU A 509 28.65 7.25 -23.37
C LEU A 509 27.71 8.46 -23.25
N SER A 510 28.21 9.69 -23.44
CA SER A 510 27.46 10.92 -23.14
C SER A 510 26.84 10.92 -21.73
N GLY A 511 27.53 10.30 -20.77
CA GLY A 511 27.10 10.21 -19.38
C GLY A 511 25.94 9.25 -19.10
N GLN A 512 25.57 8.36 -20.02
CA GLN A 512 24.36 7.53 -19.90
C GLN A 512 24.55 6.09 -20.39
N ILE A 513 23.73 5.16 -19.90
CA ILE A 513 23.74 3.76 -20.33
C ILE A 513 22.32 3.17 -20.35
N THR A 514 22.05 2.32 -21.34
CA THR A 514 20.74 1.65 -21.47
C THR A 514 20.71 0.32 -20.73
N PHE A 515 19.52 -0.12 -20.33
CA PHE A 515 19.33 -1.47 -19.78
C PHE A 515 19.70 -2.55 -20.78
N GLU A 516 19.51 -2.32 -22.09
CA GLU A 516 19.95 -3.22 -23.15
C GLU A 516 21.47 -3.40 -23.13
N GLN A 517 22.24 -2.31 -23.00
CA GLN A 517 23.70 -2.35 -22.88
C GLN A 517 24.15 -3.06 -21.61
N LEU A 518 23.51 -2.77 -20.47
CA LEU A 518 23.80 -3.44 -19.20
C LEU A 518 23.57 -4.95 -19.28
N ARG A 519 22.45 -5.38 -19.88
CA ARG A 519 22.15 -6.79 -20.10
C ARG A 519 23.28 -7.44 -20.90
N ARG A 520 23.64 -6.86 -22.06
CA ARG A 520 24.71 -7.41 -22.92
C ARG A 520 26.07 -7.50 -22.24
N LEU A 521 26.43 -6.51 -21.41
CA LEU A 521 27.66 -6.52 -20.62
C LEU A 521 27.64 -7.63 -19.57
N TYR A 522 26.59 -7.67 -18.73
CA TYR A 522 26.49 -8.58 -17.60
C TYR A 522 26.03 -10.01 -17.97
N THR A 523 25.68 -10.27 -19.24
CA THR A 523 25.52 -11.63 -19.80
C THR A 523 26.72 -12.09 -20.61
N GLY A 524 27.76 -11.26 -20.75
CA GLY A 524 29.03 -11.61 -21.41
C GLY A 524 29.00 -11.53 -22.94
N GLU A 525 27.95 -10.92 -23.52
CA GLU A 525 27.81 -10.70 -24.96
C GLU A 525 28.74 -9.58 -25.48
N VAL A 526 29.23 -8.73 -24.58
CA VAL A 526 30.17 -7.64 -24.87
C VAL A 526 31.38 -7.79 -23.96
N GLN A 527 32.57 -7.81 -24.56
CA GLN A 527 33.85 -7.92 -23.85
C GLN A 527 34.79 -6.74 -24.14
N ASN A 528 34.45 -5.91 -25.11
CA ASN A 528 35.17 -4.68 -25.41
C ASN A 528 34.19 -3.54 -25.71
N TRP A 529 34.51 -2.33 -25.27
CA TRP A 529 33.64 -1.16 -25.46
C TRP A 529 33.41 -0.79 -26.93
N ARG A 530 34.29 -1.21 -27.85
CA ARG A 530 34.10 -1.05 -29.30
C ARG A 530 32.84 -1.75 -29.82
N ASP A 531 32.40 -2.85 -29.18
CA ASP A 531 31.20 -3.62 -29.56
C ASP A 531 29.89 -2.85 -29.26
N LEU A 532 30.00 -1.76 -28.50
CA LEU A 532 28.94 -0.80 -28.19
C LEU A 532 29.17 0.56 -28.87
N GLY A 533 30.13 0.64 -29.82
CA GLY A 533 30.50 1.88 -30.50
C GLY A 533 31.41 2.81 -29.68
N GLY A 534 31.98 2.31 -28.58
CA GLY A 534 32.90 3.03 -27.71
C GLY A 534 34.38 2.87 -28.09
N PRO A 535 35.30 3.29 -27.21
CA PRO A 535 36.74 3.17 -27.43
C PRO A 535 37.18 1.70 -27.38
N ASP A 536 38.39 1.44 -27.88
CA ASP A 536 39.02 0.14 -27.73
C ASP A 536 39.55 -0.05 -26.30
N LEU A 537 38.65 -0.42 -25.40
CA LEU A 537 38.95 -0.75 -24.01
C LEU A 537 38.35 -2.12 -23.67
N PRO A 538 39.12 -3.06 -23.12
CA PRO A 538 38.58 -4.30 -22.55
C PRO A 538 37.58 -3.99 -21.43
N VAL A 539 36.51 -4.77 -21.35
CA VAL A 539 35.49 -4.65 -20.30
C VAL A 539 35.92 -5.48 -19.09
N LYS A 540 35.82 -4.88 -17.90
CA LYS A 540 35.94 -5.58 -16.62
C LYS A 540 34.75 -5.22 -15.73
N LEU A 541 34.09 -6.25 -15.20
CA LEU A 541 32.81 -6.13 -14.52
C LEU A 541 32.99 -6.30 -13.02
N TYR A 542 32.34 -5.43 -12.25
CA TYR A 542 32.30 -5.51 -10.79
C TYR A 542 30.88 -5.50 -10.26
N ILE A 543 30.63 -6.26 -9.20
CA ILE A 543 29.35 -6.29 -8.49
C ILE A 543 29.54 -6.15 -6.98
N PRO A 544 28.55 -5.56 -6.28
CA PRO A 544 28.56 -5.41 -4.84
C PRO A 544 28.28 -6.77 -4.16
N PRO A 545 28.89 -7.09 -3.00
CA PRO A 545 28.52 -8.28 -2.21
C PRO A 545 27.11 -8.22 -1.60
N GLU A 546 26.45 -7.06 -1.63
CA GLU A 546 25.14 -6.80 -1.07
C GLU A 546 24.03 -7.58 -1.81
N ILE A 547 23.40 -8.55 -1.13
CA ILE A 547 22.35 -9.42 -1.70
C ILE A 547 21.15 -8.60 -2.21
N GLU A 548 20.78 -7.54 -1.50
CA GLU A 548 19.69 -6.65 -1.92
C GLU A 548 20.01 -5.97 -3.26
N ALA A 549 21.26 -5.52 -3.45
CA ALA A 549 21.68 -4.88 -4.70
C ALA A 549 21.70 -5.87 -5.88
N ILE A 550 22.18 -7.09 -5.66
CA ILE A 550 22.14 -8.13 -6.70
C ILE A 550 20.68 -8.46 -7.06
N SER A 551 19.81 -8.61 -6.06
CA SER A 551 18.39 -8.93 -6.27
C SER A 551 17.68 -7.86 -7.09
N VAL A 552 17.87 -6.58 -6.75
CA VAL A 552 17.29 -5.44 -7.49
C VAL A 552 17.83 -5.40 -8.94
N PHE A 553 19.11 -5.70 -9.16
CA PHE A 553 19.68 -5.75 -10.51
C PHE A 553 19.10 -6.91 -11.34
N GLU A 554 19.00 -8.11 -10.76
CA GLU A 554 18.39 -9.27 -11.41
C GLU A 554 16.92 -9.00 -11.78
N GLU A 555 16.14 -8.47 -10.86
CA GLU A 555 14.71 -8.23 -11.04
C GLU A 555 14.43 -7.09 -12.03
N ARG A 556 15.15 -5.97 -11.93
CA ARG A 556 14.80 -4.75 -12.67
C ARG A 556 15.58 -4.56 -13.96
N VAL A 557 16.84 -5.01 -14.00
CA VAL A 557 17.66 -4.92 -15.22
C VAL A 557 17.54 -6.20 -16.03
N LEU A 558 17.80 -7.38 -15.43
CA LEU A 558 17.83 -8.63 -16.18
C LEU A 558 16.44 -9.17 -16.50
N GLN A 559 15.47 -9.15 -15.57
CA GLN A 559 14.05 -9.50 -15.73
C GLN A 559 13.71 -10.92 -16.23
N SER A 560 14.62 -11.63 -16.90
CA SER A 560 14.38 -12.94 -17.51
C SER A 560 15.26 -13.99 -16.87
N GLU A 561 14.68 -15.15 -16.58
CA GLU A 561 15.36 -16.30 -15.99
C GLU A 561 16.62 -16.72 -16.76
N ASP A 562 16.56 -16.70 -18.10
CA ASP A 562 17.73 -17.03 -18.94
C ASP A 562 18.86 -16.01 -18.78
N ARG A 563 18.54 -14.72 -18.68
CA ARG A 563 19.55 -13.67 -18.46
C ARG A 563 20.12 -13.75 -17.05
N ILE A 564 19.28 -14.00 -16.05
CA ILE A 564 19.70 -14.19 -14.65
C ILE A 564 20.63 -15.40 -14.54
N ARG A 565 20.30 -16.52 -15.20
CA ARG A 565 21.16 -17.70 -15.24
C ARG A 565 22.53 -17.40 -15.84
N ARG A 566 22.58 -16.75 -17.02
CA ARG A 566 23.84 -16.36 -17.68
C ARG A 566 24.66 -15.40 -16.83
N PHE A 567 24.02 -14.42 -16.18
CA PHE A 567 24.68 -13.52 -15.26
C PHE A 567 25.32 -14.26 -14.09
N ARG A 568 24.60 -15.19 -13.44
CA ARG A 568 25.15 -16.01 -12.33
C ARG A 568 26.28 -16.94 -12.77
N GLU A 569 26.19 -17.52 -13.97
CA GLU A 569 27.28 -18.30 -14.56
C GLU A 569 28.53 -17.44 -14.80
N LEU A 570 28.35 -16.23 -15.33
CA LEU A 570 29.42 -15.27 -15.56
C LEU A 570 30.02 -14.76 -14.25
N GLN A 571 29.18 -14.55 -13.23
CA GLN A 571 29.58 -14.10 -11.90
C GLN A 571 30.65 -15.01 -11.28
N ASN A 572 30.50 -16.32 -11.44
CA ASN A 572 31.44 -17.30 -10.89
C ASN A 572 32.77 -17.39 -11.66
N ARG A 573 32.91 -16.71 -12.80
CA ARG A 573 34.07 -16.84 -13.69
C ARG A 573 34.81 -15.53 -13.95
N LEU A 574 34.08 -14.46 -14.28
CA LEU A 574 34.64 -13.25 -14.90
C LEU A 574 34.23 -11.94 -14.22
N ILE A 575 33.24 -11.95 -13.31
CA ILE A 575 32.80 -10.75 -12.58
C ILE A 575 33.45 -10.72 -11.21
N ALA A 576 34.12 -9.62 -10.87
CA ALA A 576 34.69 -9.44 -9.54
C ALA A 576 33.60 -9.00 -8.54
N THR A 577 33.38 -9.80 -7.48
CA THR A 577 32.51 -9.42 -6.36
C THR A 577 33.34 -8.72 -5.30
N GLN A 578 33.08 -7.44 -5.06
CA GLN A 578 33.92 -6.62 -4.17
C GLN A 578 33.13 -5.46 -3.54
N PRO A 579 33.41 -5.07 -2.27
CA PRO A 579 32.74 -3.94 -1.64
C PRO A 579 32.84 -2.66 -2.48
N THR A 580 31.75 -1.89 -2.55
CA THR A 580 31.64 -0.71 -3.42
C THR A 580 32.82 0.25 -3.24
N PHE A 581 33.21 0.57 -1.99
CA PHE A 581 34.33 1.47 -1.73
C PHE A 581 35.67 1.02 -2.32
N ASP A 582 35.91 -0.29 -2.40
CA ASP A 582 37.15 -0.79 -3.00
C ASP A 582 37.05 -0.80 -4.52
N THR A 583 35.86 -1.12 -5.06
CA THR A 583 35.54 -1.02 -6.49
C THR A 583 35.74 0.41 -7.01
N LEU A 584 35.34 1.44 -6.26
CA LEU A 584 35.57 2.84 -6.63
C LEU A 584 37.04 3.18 -6.88
N ARG A 585 37.95 2.57 -6.10
CA ARG A 585 39.40 2.74 -6.26
C ARG A 585 39.96 1.86 -7.37
N GLN A 586 39.39 0.66 -7.55
CA GLN A 586 39.86 -0.26 -8.56
C GLN A 586 39.46 0.19 -9.98
N VAL A 587 38.24 0.67 -10.16
CA VAL A 587 37.73 1.14 -11.45
C VAL A 587 38.60 2.27 -12.03
N ILE A 588 39.03 3.22 -11.20
CA ILE A 588 39.92 4.30 -11.66
C ILE A 588 41.34 3.79 -11.98
N ARG A 589 41.88 2.86 -11.18
CA ARG A 589 43.19 2.23 -11.45
C ARG A 589 43.20 1.43 -12.75
N ASP A 590 42.16 0.62 -12.95
CA ASP A 590 41.98 -0.18 -14.17
C ASP A 590 42.04 0.74 -15.41
N PHE A 591 41.45 1.93 -15.34
CA PHE A 591 41.47 2.89 -16.45
C PHE A 591 42.81 3.61 -16.59
N GLU A 592 43.34 4.20 -15.52
CA GLU A 592 44.53 5.04 -15.59
C GLU A 592 45.82 4.26 -15.82
N GLN A 593 45.91 3.02 -15.33
CA GLN A 593 47.12 2.19 -15.35
C GLN A 593 47.03 1.06 -16.38
N ASP A 594 45.91 0.32 -16.38
CA ASP A 594 45.78 -0.92 -17.15
C ASP A 594 45.09 -0.72 -18.51
N GLN A 595 44.61 0.50 -18.81
CA GLN A 595 43.82 0.82 -20.01
C GLN A 595 42.59 -0.11 -20.17
N VAL A 596 41.92 -0.39 -19.05
CA VAL A 596 40.71 -1.22 -18.97
C VAL A 596 39.50 -0.34 -18.67
N GLY A 597 38.42 -0.54 -19.42
CA GLY A 597 37.15 0.16 -19.25
C GLY A 597 36.27 -0.56 -18.24
N SER A 598 36.54 -0.39 -16.96
CA SER A 598 35.75 -1.04 -15.91
C SER A 598 34.37 -0.40 -15.74
N ILE A 599 33.37 -1.24 -15.50
CA ILE A 599 32.01 -0.84 -15.14
C ILE A 599 31.53 -1.64 -13.93
N ALA A 600 30.83 -0.94 -13.04
CA ALA A 600 30.30 -1.52 -11.83
C ALA A 600 28.89 -0.99 -11.56
N PHE A 601 28.14 -1.68 -10.71
CA PHE A 601 27.01 -1.08 -10.02
C PHE A 601 27.20 -1.16 -8.51
N GLY A 602 26.56 -0.26 -7.77
CA GLY A 602 26.62 -0.18 -6.31
C GLY A 602 25.52 0.73 -5.78
N THR A 603 25.41 0.84 -4.45
CA THR A 603 24.37 1.68 -3.84
C THR A 603 24.74 3.16 -3.94
N LEU A 604 23.76 4.02 -4.23
CA LEU A 604 23.96 5.47 -4.31
C LEU A 604 24.53 6.03 -3.00
N SER A 605 24.07 5.51 -1.86
CA SER A 605 24.61 5.84 -0.53
C SER A 605 26.13 5.71 -0.41
N GLN A 606 26.76 4.78 -1.15
CA GLN A 606 28.20 4.57 -1.14
C GLN A 606 28.95 5.32 -2.27
N VAL A 607 28.26 5.59 -3.38
CA VAL A 607 28.84 6.27 -4.57
C VAL A 607 28.70 7.80 -4.49
N PHE A 608 27.74 8.30 -3.73
CA PHE A 608 27.53 9.74 -3.58
C PHE A 608 28.76 10.43 -2.95
N GLY A 609 29.14 11.59 -3.52
CA GLY A 609 30.31 12.36 -3.08
C GLY A 609 31.67 11.77 -3.47
N GLN A 610 31.69 10.68 -4.23
CA GLN A 610 32.90 10.04 -4.74
C GLN A 610 33.27 10.64 -6.09
N CYS A 611 34.56 10.89 -6.30
CA CYS A 611 35.01 11.59 -7.51
C CYS A 611 35.98 10.79 -8.38
N SER A 612 36.32 9.56 -7.98
CA SER A 612 37.07 8.61 -8.83
C SER A 612 36.19 7.93 -9.89
N VAL A 613 34.88 8.11 -9.80
CA VAL A 613 33.90 7.49 -10.70
C VAL A 613 32.83 8.48 -11.11
N TYR A 614 32.17 8.19 -12.22
CA TYR A 614 31.04 8.95 -12.73
C TYR A 614 29.80 8.05 -12.74
N PRO A 615 28.70 8.42 -12.04
CA PRO A 615 27.45 7.69 -12.10
C PRO A 615 26.71 8.02 -13.40
N LEU A 616 26.43 6.97 -14.18
CA LEU A 616 25.76 7.07 -15.46
C LEU A 616 24.25 7.23 -15.26
N ALA A 617 23.63 8.11 -16.06
CA ALA A 617 22.18 8.16 -16.19
C ALA A 617 21.66 6.86 -16.82
N LEU A 618 20.47 6.42 -16.42
CA LEU A 618 19.90 5.15 -16.86
C LEU A 618 18.77 5.37 -17.86
N ILE A 619 18.77 4.56 -18.91
CA ILE A 619 17.72 4.55 -19.93
C ILE A 619 17.05 3.18 -19.91
N ARG A 620 15.77 3.14 -19.55
CA ARG A 620 15.00 1.88 -19.43
C ARG A 620 14.76 1.23 -20.78
N ASP A 621 14.22 2.01 -21.72
CA ASP A 621 13.87 1.61 -23.08
C ASP A 621 14.32 2.69 -24.08
N ARG A 622 14.45 2.37 -25.37
CA ARG A 622 14.99 3.29 -26.39
C ARG A 622 14.24 4.62 -26.50
N ASP A 623 12.95 4.62 -26.16
CA ASP A 623 12.08 5.81 -26.22
C ASP A 623 11.96 6.54 -24.87
N SER A 624 12.66 6.07 -23.83
CA SER A 624 12.66 6.70 -22.51
C SER A 624 13.73 7.79 -22.42
N ASN A 625 13.43 8.85 -21.65
CA ASN A 625 14.45 9.85 -21.31
C ASN A 625 15.51 9.24 -20.38
N PRO A 626 16.77 9.69 -20.46
CA PRO A 626 17.79 9.34 -19.48
C PRO A 626 17.43 9.91 -18.11
N GLU A 627 17.45 9.05 -17.08
CA GLU A 627 17.15 9.44 -15.70
C GLU A 627 18.44 9.38 -14.87
N GLN A 628 18.82 10.53 -14.31
CA GLN A 628 20.08 10.69 -13.57
C GLN A 628 19.81 10.71 -12.05
N ALA A 629 20.66 10.02 -11.29
CA ALA A 629 20.57 9.92 -9.85
C ALA A 629 21.01 11.20 -9.12
N LEU A 630 21.84 12.02 -9.76
CA LEU A 630 22.40 13.27 -9.24
C LEU A 630 21.99 14.47 -10.09
N ILE A 631 21.64 15.57 -9.45
CA ILE A 631 21.30 16.83 -10.10
C ILE A 631 22.17 17.95 -9.56
N GLU A 632 22.50 18.90 -10.42
CA GLU A 632 23.17 20.13 -10.02
C GLU A 632 22.21 21.05 -9.25
N ASN A 633 22.75 22.06 -8.58
CA ASN A 633 21.95 23.06 -7.85
C ASN A 633 20.96 23.83 -8.74
N SER A 634 21.18 23.85 -10.06
CA SER A 634 20.28 24.39 -11.08
C SER A 634 19.03 23.53 -11.31
N GLY A 635 19.05 22.26 -10.87
CA GLY A 635 18.03 21.26 -11.16
C GLY A 635 18.34 20.41 -12.40
N GLU A 636 19.38 20.73 -13.16
CA GLU A 636 19.79 19.95 -14.33
C GLU A 636 20.54 18.66 -13.93
N PRO A 637 20.44 17.57 -14.72
CA PRO A 637 21.27 16.39 -14.53
C PRO A 637 22.76 16.71 -14.59
N ILE A 638 23.57 16.05 -13.76
CA ILE A 638 25.03 16.14 -13.92
C ILE A 638 25.44 15.63 -15.31
N SER A 639 26.52 16.21 -15.83
CA SER A 639 27.13 15.82 -17.11
C SER A 639 28.56 15.33 -16.91
N PRO A 640 29.18 14.66 -17.90
CA PRO A 640 30.60 14.32 -17.84
C PRO A 640 31.53 15.52 -17.66
N MET A 641 31.04 16.75 -17.86
CA MET A 641 31.80 17.98 -17.63
C MET A 641 31.69 18.51 -16.20
N THR A 642 30.68 18.09 -15.44
CA THR A 642 30.47 18.50 -14.06
C THR A 642 31.67 18.12 -13.18
N ASP A 643 32.07 19.01 -12.28
CA ASP A 643 33.17 18.78 -11.35
C ASP A 643 32.68 18.11 -10.06
N LEU A 644 32.99 16.81 -9.94
CA LEU A 644 32.64 15.96 -8.81
C LEU A 644 33.63 16.02 -7.62
N CYS A 645 34.85 16.53 -7.82
CA CYS A 645 35.93 16.55 -6.81
C CYS A 645 36.02 17.90 -6.09
N ASP A 646 36.27 19.01 -6.82
CA ASP A 646 36.61 20.29 -6.20
C ASP A 646 35.35 21.12 -5.89
N ALA A 647 34.27 20.89 -6.62
CA ALA A 647 32.97 21.52 -6.40
C ALA A 647 31.99 20.62 -5.61
N LYS A 648 32.46 19.91 -4.57
CA LYS A 648 31.58 19.13 -3.68
C LYS A 648 30.50 20.03 -3.07
N GLY A 649 29.24 19.73 -3.36
CA GLY A 649 28.07 20.56 -3.02
C GLY A 649 27.48 21.35 -4.20
N SER A 650 28.08 21.28 -5.38
CA SER A 650 27.46 21.79 -6.63
C SER A 650 26.35 20.88 -7.16
N TYR A 651 26.28 19.64 -6.66
CA TYR A 651 25.28 18.63 -6.97
C TYR A 651 24.79 17.92 -5.72
N ASP A 652 23.58 17.38 -5.79
CA ASP A 652 22.96 16.54 -4.76
C ASP A 652 22.18 15.41 -5.44
N ARG A 653 21.62 14.50 -4.64
CA ARG A 653 20.77 13.41 -5.11
C ARG A 653 19.46 13.97 -5.65
N ASN A 654 18.97 13.34 -6.72
CA ASN A 654 17.71 13.70 -7.36
C ASN A 654 16.52 13.18 -6.55
N VAL A 655 16.20 13.85 -5.45
CA VAL A 655 15.15 13.45 -4.50
C VAL A 655 13.81 13.18 -5.20
N GLU A 656 13.42 14.06 -6.12
CA GLU A 656 12.17 13.94 -6.87
C GLU A 656 12.13 12.67 -7.73
N ALA A 657 13.23 12.35 -8.44
CA ALA A 657 13.27 11.18 -9.31
C ALA A 657 13.16 9.85 -8.54
N PHE A 658 13.65 9.80 -7.30
CA PHE A 658 13.53 8.63 -6.43
C PHE A 658 12.10 8.48 -5.90
N GLN A 659 11.49 9.57 -5.47
CA GLN A 659 10.12 9.56 -4.93
C GLN A 659 9.07 9.21 -5.96
N THR A 660 9.25 9.72 -7.17
CA THR A 660 8.32 9.52 -8.29
C THR A 660 8.61 8.24 -9.07
N ASN A 661 9.57 7.42 -8.63
CA ASN A 661 10.07 6.23 -9.32
C ASN A 661 10.51 6.50 -10.78
N ARG A 662 10.89 7.75 -11.08
CA ARG A 662 11.50 8.10 -12.38
C ARG A 662 12.88 7.47 -12.52
N TYR A 663 13.70 7.52 -11.47
CA TYR A 663 14.98 6.80 -11.47
C TYR A 663 14.73 5.28 -11.42
N PRO A 664 15.06 4.50 -12.48
CA PRO A 664 14.56 3.13 -12.63
C PRO A 664 15.02 2.13 -11.56
N LEU A 665 16.16 2.39 -10.93
CA LEU A 665 16.76 1.52 -9.92
C LEU A 665 16.67 2.09 -8.50
N ALA A 666 15.78 3.07 -8.26
CA ALA A 666 15.46 3.58 -6.94
C ALA A 666 14.57 2.60 -6.16
N TYR A 667 14.84 2.38 -4.87
CA TYR A 667 14.01 1.56 -4.00
C TYR A 667 13.90 2.19 -2.61
N PRO A 668 12.74 2.04 -1.94
CA PRO A 668 12.56 2.55 -0.59
C PRO A 668 13.27 1.65 0.42
N LEU A 669 13.94 2.26 1.40
CA LEU A 669 14.24 1.60 2.66
C LEU A 669 13.02 1.72 3.56
N ALA A 670 12.58 0.59 4.13
CA ALA A 670 11.41 0.56 4.98
C ALA A 670 11.66 -0.19 6.29
N VAL A 671 10.95 0.27 7.32
CA VAL A 671 10.76 -0.50 8.54
C VAL A 671 9.60 -1.47 8.30
N VAL A 672 9.86 -2.77 8.39
CA VAL A 672 8.86 -3.82 8.21
C VAL A 672 8.57 -4.50 9.53
N TYR A 673 7.30 -4.53 9.92
CA TYR A 673 6.84 -5.07 11.20
C TYR A 673 5.52 -5.82 11.05
N LEU A 674 5.23 -6.69 12.02
CA LEU A 674 4.01 -7.51 12.01
C LEU A 674 2.76 -6.66 12.24
N ARG A 675 1.68 -6.93 11.49
CA ARG A 675 0.34 -6.38 11.76
C ARG A 675 -0.31 -7.11 12.95
N ASP A 676 0.26 -6.92 14.15
CA ASP A 676 -0.26 -7.48 15.41
C ASP A 676 -0.35 -6.42 16.52
N ASN A 677 -1.58 -6.07 16.90
CA ASN A 677 -1.88 -5.00 17.86
C ASN A 677 -1.67 -5.40 19.31
N ARG A 678 -1.42 -6.68 19.59
CA ARG A 678 -1.00 -7.10 20.92
C ARG A 678 0.43 -6.67 21.23
N ARG A 679 1.23 -6.38 20.19
CA ARG A 679 2.63 -5.97 20.33
C ARG A 679 2.74 -4.48 20.58
N LEU A 680 3.80 -4.09 21.28
CA LEU A 680 4.19 -2.69 21.36
C LEU A 680 4.47 -2.15 19.95
N PRO A 681 4.07 -0.91 19.62
CA PRO A 681 4.21 -0.35 18.27
C PRO A 681 5.66 0.09 17.97
N VAL A 682 6.66 -0.71 18.34
CA VAL A 682 8.09 -0.36 18.27
C VAL A 682 8.51 -0.06 16.83
N GLY A 683 8.18 -0.94 15.87
CA GLY A 683 8.52 -0.74 14.46
C GLY A 683 7.85 0.50 13.87
N HIS A 684 6.55 0.69 14.12
CA HIS A 684 5.81 1.87 13.65
C HIS A 684 6.40 3.17 14.21
N LYS A 685 6.67 3.21 15.52
CA LYS A 685 7.21 4.41 16.18
C LYS A 685 8.64 4.69 15.77
N PHE A 686 9.45 3.66 15.53
CA PHE A 686 10.77 3.84 14.96
C PHE A 686 10.71 4.40 13.53
N ALA A 687 9.78 3.92 12.69
CA ALA A 687 9.56 4.49 11.36
C ALA A 687 9.14 5.97 11.44
N GLU A 688 8.20 6.30 12.32
CA GLU A 688 7.76 7.69 12.56
C GLU A 688 8.91 8.60 13.03
N ILE A 689 9.79 8.09 13.91
CA ILE A 689 11.02 8.79 14.30
C ILE A 689 11.94 9.03 13.10
N LEU A 690 12.15 8.01 12.25
CA LEU A 690 12.99 8.15 11.06
C LEU A 690 12.40 9.15 10.04
N GLN A 691 11.08 9.38 10.07
CA GLN A 691 10.38 10.34 9.23
C GLN A 691 10.38 11.78 9.79
N THR A 692 11.00 12.06 10.95
CA THR A 692 11.12 13.44 11.43
C THR A 692 12.19 14.21 10.66
N LEU A 693 12.09 15.54 10.64
CA LEU A 693 13.06 16.39 9.96
C LEU A 693 14.49 16.17 10.49
N GLU A 694 14.65 16.00 11.80
CA GLU A 694 15.94 15.71 12.44
C GLU A 694 16.54 14.40 11.95
N ALA A 695 15.75 13.32 11.96
CA ALA A 695 16.23 12.02 11.49
C ALA A 695 16.50 12.03 9.97
N GLN A 696 15.67 12.69 9.17
CA GLN A 696 15.90 12.85 7.73
C GLN A 696 17.20 13.60 7.42
N LYS A 697 17.57 14.61 8.23
CA LYS A 697 18.89 15.28 8.11
C LYS A 697 20.03 14.31 8.40
N LEU A 698 19.95 13.49 9.45
CA LEU A 698 20.96 12.47 9.75
C LEU A 698 21.06 11.41 8.64
N LEU A 699 19.92 10.90 8.17
CA LEU A 699 19.87 9.92 7.09
C LEU A 699 20.47 10.47 5.80
N SER A 700 20.17 11.72 5.45
CA SER A 700 20.75 12.39 4.29
C SER A 700 22.28 12.48 4.37
N GLN A 701 22.87 12.67 5.55
CA GLN A 701 24.34 12.68 5.70
C GLN A 701 24.98 11.33 5.37
N THR A 702 24.26 10.23 5.54
CA THR A 702 24.75 8.87 5.20
C THR A 702 24.75 8.55 3.70
N GLY A 703 24.35 9.50 2.85
CA GLY A 703 24.22 9.31 1.40
C GLY A 703 22.84 8.79 0.95
N LEU A 704 21.96 8.41 1.88
CA LEU A 704 20.58 8.03 1.57
C LEU A 704 19.76 9.21 1.03
N VAL A 705 18.79 8.93 0.16
CA VAL A 705 17.91 9.96 -0.41
C VAL A 705 16.73 10.20 0.55
N PRO A 706 16.48 11.44 1.01
CA PRO A 706 15.39 11.74 1.95
C PRO A 706 13.99 11.59 1.32
N LEU A 707 12.96 11.48 2.17
CA LEU A 707 11.56 11.38 1.77
C LEU A 707 10.97 12.63 1.11
N GLN A 708 11.66 13.77 1.22
CA GLN A 708 11.35 15.02 0.54
C GLN A 708 12.60 15.91 0.51
N PRO A 709 12.67 16.89 -0.41
CA PRO A 709 13.72 17.90 -0.37
C PRO A 709 13.78 18.53 1.03
N LEU A 710 14.97 18.54 1.62
CA LEU A 710 15.16 19.09 2.95
C LEU A 710 15.21 20.63 2.88
N PRO A 711 14.66 21.34 3.87
CA PRO A 711 14.80 22.79 3.97
C PRO A 711 16.28 23.16 3.94
N LYS A 712 16.65 24.09 3.05
CA LYS A 712 17.97 24.71 3.08
C LYS A 712 18.04 25.55 4.36
N ASN A 713 19.06 25.32 5.19
CA ASN A 713 19.30 26.10 6.40
C ASN A 713 19.59 27.57 6.05
#